data_AF-A0A7V0SEX7-F1
#
_entry.id   AF-A0A7V0SEX7-F1
#
_cell.length_a   1.000
_cell.length_b   1.000
_cell.length_c   1.000
_cell.angle_alpha   90.00
_cell.angle_beta   90.00
_cell.angle_gamma   90.00
#
_symmetry.space_group_name_H-M   'P 1'
#
loop_
_entity.id
_entity.type
_entity.pdbx_description
1 polymer ?
#
loop_
_entity_poly.entity_id
_entity_poly.type
_entity_poly.pdbx_seq_one_letter_code
_entity_poly.pdbx_strand_id
1 'polypeptide(L)'
;MKNKKLYIQMFSVHGLLRYHNMEMGRDADTGGQIKYVVELAEELSRRKEVERVDLFTRLIQDKRVSADYGNEIEEVSKTFRIVRTRCGGTKYMRKELLWPFLDEYIDKTIKFIRRSDAVPDIVHGHYPDGGLVALRLSRFFGVPFVFTGHSLGMNKKQKLLAEGMKEADINKKYFIDHRIGVEEEVLENADLIVTSTHQEIRRQYGLYANHDKPRYSVIPPGLNLDTFYPYYYDLMDEFKKKEEQIQARASVMEELNRFFLHPDKPLVLALCRPDKRKNISGLIMAFGRDRELQAMANLAVFAGIRKNIADMEENERDVLTEMLLLMDRYDLYGKMAIPKKHDFVLEVPELYRYTASLGGVFVNVALTEPFGLTLIEASSCGLPIVATNDGGPQDIIKNCRNGLLVDATDIEAIAAAVKKCVSRRDLWKEYSVNGINGVKKHYTWGAHSDKYLKEIKKLSGDAYKDSPVSFKKNPVGKRLTRLNRFLICDIDDTLIGGPEKDLGRLIGIIQDNRDEFGFGVATGRNLDAAMGALRKNRLPEPDIIISSVGSAIHYRDQRFPDLGWLAHISSKWNRDKIQELLKGLPFLKLQEEEAQERFKLSYYMKPGKDRLTMVHDALCSASCRYNIIYSQDRFLDILPFRASKGKAIRYLSYKWEIPQSGIMVCGDSGNDEEMLRGRLLGVVVGNYKPELEKLKGLKGIYFAGAEYAAGIIEGLGHYKFIEG
;
A
#
# COMPACT_ATOMS: atom_id res chain seq x y z
N MET A 1 9.92 -1.65 30.80
CA MET A 1 8.60 -1.88 30.16
C MET A 1 8.53 -3.35 29.80
N LYS A 2 7.55 -4.11 30.32
CA LYS A 2 7.31 -5.52 29.93
C LYS A 2 7.20 -5.58 28.39
N ASN A 3 7.80 -6.58 27.74
CA ASN A 3 7.75 -6.79 26.29
C ASN A 3 6.30 -6.76 25.80
N LYS A 4 5.81 -5.59 25.38
CA LYS A 4 4.51 -5.48 24.71
C LYS A 4 4.64 -6.23 23.39
N LYS A 5 3.76 -7.20 23.17
CA LYS A 5 3.67 -7.89 21.88
C LYS A 5 3.16 -6.91 20.82
N LEU A 6 3.61 -7.08 19.59
CA LEU A 6 3.31 -6.16 18.48
C LEU A 6 1.99 -6.52 17.81
N TYR A 7 1.13 -5.52 17.61
CA TYR A 7 0.02 -5.61 16.66
C TYR A 7 0.42 -4.99 15.32
N ILE A 8 0.46 -5.80 14.26
CA ILE A 8 0.92 -5.41 12.92
C ILE A 8 -0.27 -5.38 11.96
N GLN A 9 -0.43 -4.28 11.23
CA GLN A 9 -1.36 -4.20 10.09
C GLN A 9 -0.56 -4.15 8.78
N MET A 10 -0.83 -5.08 7.87
CA MET A 10 -0.24 -5.15 6.54
C MET A 10 -1.29 -4.78 5.49
N PHE A 11 -0.92 -4.07 4.43
CA PHE A 11 -1.86 -3.58 3.40
C PHE A 11 -1.44 -4.05 2.01
N SER A 12 -2.29 -4.86 1.36
CA SER A 12 -2.17 -5.27 -0.03
C SER A 12 -3.54 -5.17 -0.69
N VAL A 13 -3.86 -3.99 -1.26
CA VAL A 13 -5.23 -3.62 -1.61
C VAL A 13 -5.71 -4.27 -2.91
N HIS A 14 -4.92 -4.23 -3.97
CA HIS A 14 -5.27 -4.84 -5.25
C HIS A 14 -5.08 -6.37 -5.28
N GLY A 15 -5.57 -6.97 -6.37
CA GLY A 15 -5.43 -8.40 -6.65
C GLY A 15 -6.47 -9.26 -5.91
N LEU A 16 -6.37 -10.57 -6.10
CA LEU A 16 -7.21 -11.56 -5.45
C LEU A 16 -6.44 -12.21 -4.30
N LEU A 17 -6.67 -11.72 -3.09
CA LEU A 17 -5.98 -12.18 -1.88
C LEU A 17 -6.90 -13.05 -1.02
N ARG A 18 -6.50 -14.30 -0.78
CA ARG A 18 -7.10 -15.28 0.15
C ARG A 18 -6.02 -16.24 0.66
N TYR A 19 -6.25 -16.91 1.78
CA TYR A 19 -5.24 -17.80 2.37
C TYR A 19 -5.18 -19.14 1.63
N HIS A 20 -6.33 -19.79 1.44
CA HIS A 20 -6.41 -21.08 0.75
C HIS A 20 -6.70 -20.92 -0.74
N ASN A 21 -6.14 -21.84 -1.56
CA ASN A 21 -6.43 -21.94 -3.00
C ASN A 21 -6.15 -20.65 -3.79
N MET A 22 -5.06 -19.94 -3.49
CA MET A 22 -4.72 -18.69 -4.19
C MET A 22 -4.79 -18.84 -5.72
N GLU A 23 -5.46 -17.91 -6.40
CA GLU A 23 -5.60 -17.91 -7.87
C GLU A 23 -4.35 -17.32 -8.55
N MET A 24 -3.20 -17.89 -8.22
CA MET A 24 -1.89 -17.40 -8.66
C MET A 24 -1.79 -17.40 -10.19
N GLY A 25 -1.34 -16.28 -10.76
CA GLY A 25 -1.13 -16.15 -12.20
C GLY A 25 -2.41 -15.94 -13.01
N ARG A 26 -3.57 -15.75 -12.37
CA ARG A 26 -4.83 -15.43 -13.05
C ARG A 26 -4.72 -14.18 -13.91
N ASP A 27 -4.05 -13.15 -13.40
CA ASP A 27 -3.80 -11.89 -14.11
C ASP A 27 -2.55 -11.18 -13.56
N ALA A 28 -2.29 -9.97 -14.07
CA ALA A 28 -1.14 -9.15 -13.68
C ALA A 28 -1.22 -8.58 -12.24
N ASP A 29 -2.36 -8.75 -11.57
CA ASP A 29 -2.64 -8.21 -10.23
C ASP A 29 -2.61 -9.33 -9.16
N THR A 30 -2.69 -10.59 -9.57
CA THR A 30 -2.68 -11.76 -8.67
C THR A 30 -1.45 -12.64 -8.93
N GLY A 31 -0.33 -12.30 -8.29
CA GLY A 31 0.97 -12.96 -8.51
C GLY A 31 1.83 -13.05 -7.26
N GLY A 32 3.16 -13.03 -7.45
CA GLY A 32 4.14 -13.26 -6.38
C GLY A 32 3.98 -12.37 -5.15
N GLN A 33 3.49 -11.14 -5.30
CA GLN A 33 3.15 -10.26 -4.18
C GLN A 33 2.11 -10.89 -3.25
N ILE A 34 1.03 -11.47 -3.79
CA ILE A 34 -0.06 -12.05 -2.98
C ILE A 34 0.48 -13.19 -2.13
N LYS A 35 1.25 -14.10 -2.74
CA LYS A 35 1.93 -15.19 -2.02
C LYS A 35 2.88 -14.64 -0.95
N TYR A 36 3.72 -13.67 -1.30
CA TYR A 36 4.66 -13.04 -0.38
C TYR A 36 3.96 -12.49 0.87
N VAL A 37 2.90 -11.70 0.71
CA VAL A 37 2.27 -11.02 1.84
C VAL A 37 1.52 -11.99 2.76
N VAL A 38 0.94 -13.04 2.19
CA VAL A 38 0.26 -14.09 2.98
C VAL A 38 1.28 -14.91 3.77
N GLU A 39 2.35 -15.40 3.13
CA GLU A 39 3.38 -16.19 3.79
C GLU A 39 4.13 -15.39 4.86
N LEU A 40 4.41 -14.10 4.59
CA LEU A 40 4.98 -13.19 5.57
C LEU A 40 4.06 -12.99 6.78
N ALA A 41 2.78 -12.71 6.53
CA ALA A 41 1.81 -12.49 7.61
C ALA A 41 1.63 -13.74 8.47
N GLU A 42 1.56 -14.92 7.84
CA GLU A 42 1.50 -16.20 8.53
C GLU A 42 2.73 -16.42 9.41
N GLU A 43 3.94 -16.25 8.87
CA GLU A 43 5.17 -16.42 9.63
C GLU A 43 5.27 -15.43 10.79
N LEU A 44 4.99 -14.13 10.55
CA LEU A 44 4.97 -13.11 11.61
C LEU A 44 3.98 -13.47 12.72
N SER A 45 2.82 -14.02 12.38
CA SER A 45 1.81 -14.41 13.37
C SER A 45 2.22 -15.54 14.30
N ARG A 46 3.22 -16.34 13.91
CA ARG A 46 3.80 -17.42 14.72
C ARG A 46 4.88 -16.94 15.67
N ARG A 47 5.33 -15.68 15.55
CA ARG A 47 6.41 -15.11 16.36
C ARG A 47 5.90 -14.73 17.74
N LYS A 48 6.66 -15.09 18.78
CA LYS A 48 6.32 -14.81 20.19
C LYS A 48 6.22 -13.31 20.50
N GLU A 49 6.93 -12.48 19.73
CA GLU A 49 6.95 -11.02 19.82
C GLU A 49 5.68 -10.38 19.22
N VAL A 50 4.88 -11.12 18.47
CA VAL A 50 3.71 -10.61 17.75
C VAL A 50 2.43 -11.06 18.47
N GLU A 51 1.53 -10.11 18.69
CA GLU A 51 0.20 -10.36 19.26
C GLU A 51 -0.77 -10.80 18.18
N ARG A 52 -0.79 -10.07 17.07
CA ARG A 52 -1.70 -10.28 15.94
C ARG A 52 -1.14 -9.64 14.67
N VAL A 53 -1.45 -10.25 13.54
CA VAL A 53 -1.27 -9.70 12.20
C VAL A 53 -2.64 -9.61 11.51
N ASP A 54 -2.99 -8.41 11.05
CA ASP A 54 -4.15 -8.22 10.18
C ASP A 54 -3.66 -7.85 8.77
N LEU A 55 -3.97 -8.69 7.78
CA LEU A 55 -3.66 -8.45 6.38
C LEU A 55 -4.88 -7.85 5.66
N PHE A 56 -4.82 -6.55 5.43
CA PHE A 56 -5.87 -5.76 4.81
C PHE A 56 -5.82 -5.85 3.28
N THR A 57 -6.97 -6.14 2.68
CA THR A 57 -7.17 -6.16 1.23
C THR A 57 -8.57 -5.65 0.85
N ARG A 58 -8.90 -5.61 -0.45
CA ARG A 58 -10.21 -5.15 -0.93
C ARG A 58 -11.25 -6.27 -0.88
N LEU A 59 -12.46 -5.94 -0.43
CA LEU A 59 -13.61 -6.84 -0.54
C LEU A 59 -14.14 -6.87 -1.96
N ILE A 60 -14.28 -8.07 -2.52
CA ILE A 60 -14.70 -8.28 -3.91
C ILE A 60 -15.88 -9.25 -3.94
N GLN A 61 -17.01 -8.80 -4.49
CA GLN A 61 -18.17 -9.61 -4.82
C GLN A 61 -18.41 -9.51 -6.32
N ASP A 62 -17.92 -10.51 -7.04
CA ASP A 62 -17.98 -10.56 -8.49
C ASP A 62 -18.15 -12.01 -8.94
N LYS A 63 -19.13 -12.27 -9.80
CA LYS A 63 -19.47 -13.63 -10.28
C LYS A 63 -18.31 -14.32 -11.01
N ARG A 64 -17.28 -13.57 -11.42
CA ARG A 64 -16.11 -14.08 -12.16
C ARG A 64 -15.05 -14.73 -11.26
N VAL A 65 -15.11 -14.53 -9.95
CA VAL A 65 -14.11 -14.98 -8.97
C VAL A 65 -14.80 -15.72 -7.81
N SER A 66 -14.03 -16.37 -6.94
CA SER A 66 -14.59 -17.09 -5.78
C SER A 66 -15.46 -16.17 -4.90
N ALA A 67 -16.51 -16.72 -4.30
CA ALA A 67 -17.34 -16.00 -3.33
C ALA A 67 -16.55 -15.62 -2.05
N ASP A 68 -15.45 -16.33 -1.76
CA ASP A 68 -14.63 -16.11 -0.56
C ASP A 68 -14.07 -14.68 -0.46
N TYR A 69 -13.80 -14.02 -1.61
CA TYR A 69 -13.32 -12.64 -1.61
C TYR A 69 -14.37 -11.64 -1.10
N GLY A 70 -15.62 -12.08 -0.98
CA GLY A 70 -16.72 -11.33 -0.39
C GLY A 70 -16.80 -11.42 1.13
N ASN A 71 -16.00 -12.29 1.77
CA ASN A 71 -15.98 -12.47 3.21
C ASN A 71 -15.13 -11.37 3.87
N GLU A 72 -15.78 -10.52 4.68
CA GLU A 72 -15.15 -9.36 5.34
C GLU A 72 -13.96 -9.74 6.23
N ILE A 73 -14.03 -10.88 6.91
CA ILE A 73 -12.94 -11.41 7.73
C ILE A 73 -12.76 -12.89 7.39
N GLU A 74 -11.53 -13.27 7.08
CA GLU A 74 -11.09 -14.67 6.97
C GLU A 74 -10.09 -14.93 8.09
N GLU A 75 -10.52 -15.68 9.11
CA GLU A 75 -9.67 -16.08 10.23
C GLU A 75 -8.79 -17.26 9.82
N VAL A 76 -7.47 -17.05 9.79
CA VAL A 76 -6.49 -18.08 9.45
C VAL A 76 -5.96 -18.76 10.71
N SER A 77 -5.71 -17.97 11.75
CA SER A 77 -5.32 -18.46 13.09
C SER A 77 -5.77 -17.46 14.16
N LYS A 78 -5.53 -17.77 15.44
CA LYS A 78 -5.81 -16.84 16.56
C LYS A 78 -5.03 -15.53 16.46
N THR A 79 -3.91 -15.53 15.74
CA THR A 79 -2.99 -14.39 15.61
C THR A 79 -2.89 -13.87 14.18
N PHE A 80 -3.62 -14.44 13.22
CA PHE A 80 -3.62 -14.01 11.82
C PHE A 80 -5.01 -14.05 11.19
N ARG A 81 -5.42 -12.92 10.61
CA ARG A 81 -6.62 -12.83 9.78
C ARG A 81 -6.40 -11.94 8.57
N ILE A 82 -7.17 -12.22 7.52
CA ILE A 82 -7.30 -11.36 6.34
C ILE A 82 -8.56 -10.51 6.53
N VAL A 83 -8.41 -9.18 6.41
CA VAL A 83 -9.51 -8.22 6.59
C VAL A 83 -9.81 -7.57 5.24
N ARG A 84 -11.05 -7.73 4.74
CA ARG A 84 -11.49 -7.24 3.44
C ARG A 84 -12.40 -6.03 3.60
N THR A 85 -11.97 -4.90 3.06
CA THR A 85 -12.73 -3.64 3.13
C THR A 85 -13.25 -3.23 1.76
N ARG A 86 -14.52 -2.81 1.69
CA ARG A 86 -15.15 -2.34 0.44
C ARG A 86 -14.62 -0.97 0.03
N CYS A 87 -14.25 -0.78 -1.24
CA CYS A 87 -14.03 0.53 -1.83
C CYS A 87 -14.28 0.51 -3.34
N GLY A 88 -14.82 1.59 -3.91
CA GLY A 88 -15.08 1.68 -5.35
C GLY A 88 -16.07 0.62 -5.85
N GLY A 89 -17.12 0.35 -5.05
CA GLY A 89 -18.05 -0.76 -5.29
C GLY A 89 -17.46 -2.12 -4.91
N THR A 90 -18.09 -3.21 -5.37
CA THR A 90 -17.71 -4.59 -5.00
C THR A 90 -17.18 -5.41 -6.17
N LYS A 91 -17.30 -4.95 -7.41
CA LYS A 91 -16.80 -5.69 -8.58
C LYS A 91 -15.27 -5.73 -8.60
N TYR A 92 -14.71 -6.78 -9.20
CA TYR A 92 -13.26 -6.87 -9.40
C TYR A 92 -12.78 -5.77 -10.37
N MET A 93 -11.73 -5.05 -9.97
CA MET A 93 -11.16 -3.93 -10.73
C MET A 93 -9.65 -4.07 -10.77
N ARG A 94 -9.06 -3.68 -11.90
CA ARG A 94 -7.61 -3.62 -12.05
C ARG A 94 -7.02 -2.55 -11.16
N LYS A 95 -5.80 -2.80 -10.65
CA LYS A 95 -5.11 -1.92 -9.70
C LYS A 95 -5.02 -0.46 -10.14
N GLU A 96 -4.84 -0.21 -11.44
CA GLU A 96 -4.68 1.14 -11.97
C GLU A 96 -5.96 2.00 -11.87
N LEU A 97 -7.12 1.39 -11.61
CA LEU A 97 -8.40 2.08 -11.44
C LEU A 97 -8.77 2.28 -9.96
N LEU A 98 -7.94 1.83 -9.01
CA LEU A 98 -8.26 1.90 -7.59
C LEU A 98 -7.98 3.26 -6.97
N TRP A 99 -7.10 4.08 -7.55
CA TRP A 99 -6.64 5.35 -6.99
C TRP A 99 -7.75 6.26 -6.45
N PRO A 100 -8.86 6.49 -7.18
CA PRO A 100 -9.93 7.39 -6.71
C PRO A 100 -10.70 6.88 -5.48
N PHE A 101 -10.49 5.62 -5.08
CA PHE A 101 -11.24 4.94 -4.03
C PHE A 101 -10.39 4.61 -2.80
N LEU A 102 -9.09 4.92 -2.81
CA LEU A 102 -8.20 4.60 -1.68
C LEU A 102 -8.52 5.44 -0.44
N ASP A 103 -9.02 6.67 -0.58
CA ASP A 103 -9.47 7.47 0.56
C ASP A 103 -10.71 6.85 1.25
N GLU A 104 -11.66 6.32 0.47
CA GLU A 104 -12.80 5.56 1.01
C GLU A 104 -12.31 4.33 1.79
N TYR A 105 -11.28 3.65 1.27
CA TYR A 105 -10.66 2.49 1.91
C TYR A 105 -10.00 2.88 3.25
N ILE A 106 -9.27 3.99 3.29
CA ILE A 106 -8.64 4.53 4.50
C ILE A 106 -9.69 4.87 5.56
N ASP A 107 -10.75 5.59 5.18
CA ASP A 107 -11.83 5.96 6.11
C ASP A 107 -12.49 4.73 6.75
N LYS A 108 -12.77 3.69 5.96
CA LYS A 108 -13.35 2.44 6.47
C LYS A 108 -12.36 1.64 7.33
N THR A 109 -11.07 1.73 7.04
CA THR A 109 -10.02 1.13 7.88
C THR A 109 -9.95 1.84 9.24
N ILE A 110 -10.07 3.18 9.27
CA ILE A 110 -10.16 3.96 10.53
C ILE A 110 -11.36 3.50 11.37
N LYS A 111 -12.54 3.30 10.75
CA LYS A 111 -13.71 2.74 11.44
C LYS A 111 -13.43 1.36 12.01
N PHE A 112 -12.81 0.47 11.22
CA PHE A 112 -12.44 -0.86 11.69
C PHE A 112 -11.54 -0.79 12.92
N ILE A 113 -10.49 0.05 12.88
CA ILE A 113 -9.58 0.28 14.00
C ILE A 113 -10.34 0.73 15.25
N ARG A 114 -11.25 1.71 15.11
CA ARG A 114 -12.10 2.17 16.21
C ARG A 114 -12.97 1.06 16.78
N ARG A 115 -13.71 0.33 15.96
CA ARG A 115 -14.58 -0.78 16.40
C ARG A 115 -13.83 -1.88 17.12
N SER A 116 -12.59 -2.13 16.69
CA SER A 116 -11.72 -3.14 17.29
C SER A 116 -11.05 -2.67 18.58
N ASP A 117 -11.17 -1.39 18.94
CA ASP A 117 -10.45 -0.72 20.03
C ASP A 117 -8.95 -1.07 20.08
N ALA A 118 -8.35 -1.20 18.89
CA ALA A 118 -6.98 -1.68 18.72
C ALA A 118 -6.25 -0.85 17.67
N VAL A 119 -5.47 0.13 18.13
CA VAL A 119 -4.56 0.88 17.26
C VAL A 119 -3.31 0.02 17.00
N PRO A 120 -2.88 -0.16 15.74
CA PRO A 120 -1.67 -0.93 15.44
C PRO A 120 -0.43 -0.32 16.06
N ASP A 121 0.56 -1.16 16.35
CA ASP A 121 1.91 -0.68 16.67
C ASP A 121 2.66 -0.30 15.39
N ILE A 122 2.37 -0.93 14.25
CA ILE A 122 3.05 -0.73 12.95
C ILE A 122 2.06 -0.89 11.80
N VAL A 123 2.24 -0.09 10.75
CA VAL A 123 1.57 -0.27 9.45
C VAL A 123 2.59 -0.58 8.37
N HIS A 124 2.34 -1.64 7.59
CA HIS A 124 3.23 -2.10 6.51
C HIS A 124 2.49 -2.11 5.17
N GLY A 125 2.83 -1.18 4.28
CA GLY A 125 2.27 -1.09 2.94
C GLY A 125 3.02 -1.95 1.92
N HIS A 126 2.29 -2.72 1.12
CA HIS A 126 2.82 -3.49 -0.01
C HIS A 126 2.27 -2.96 -1.32
N TYR A 127 3.17 -2.70 -2.28
CA TYR A 127 2.87 -2.00 -3.53
C TYR A 127 2.37 -0.55 -3.29
N PRO A 128 2.44 0.37 -4.27
CA PRO A 128 2.09 1.77 -4.04
C PRO A 128 0.68 2.05 -3.52
N ASP A 129 -0.30 1.21 -3.84
CA ASP A 129 -1.67 1.35 -3.32
C ASP A 129 -1.74 1.05 -1.81
N GLY A 130 -1.18 -0.07 -1.36
CA GLY A 130 -1.02 -0.41 0.05
C GLY A 130 -0.08 0.55 0.78
N GLY A 131 0.95 1.04 0.09
CA GLY A 131 1.87 2.07 0.55
C GLY A 131 1.16 3.38 0.89
N LEU A 132 0.30 3.87 -0.02
CA LEU A 132 -0.49 5.09 0.23
C LEU A 132 -1.41 4.92 1.44
N VAL A 133 -2.12 3.79 1.54
CA VAL A 133 -3.02 3.51 2.67
C VAL A 133 -2.24 3.49 3.98
N ALA A 134 -1.13 2.73 4.04
CA ALA A 134 -0.30 2.62 5.23
C ALA A 134 0.31 3.99 5.63
N LEU A 135 0.80 4.77 4.66
CA LEU A 135 1.29 6.13 4.89
C LEU A 135 0.23 7.02 5.56
N ARG A 136 -1.01 7.01 5.05
CA ARG A 136 -2.09 7.85 5.60
C ARG A 136 -2.48 7.40 7.01
N LEU A 137 -2.57 6.10 7.26
CA LEU A 137 -2.86 5.57 8.58
C LEU A 137 -1.72 5.86 9.58
N SER A 138 -0.47 5.75 9.13
CA SER A 138 0.71 6.15 9.91
C SER A 138 0.61 7.61 10.36
N ARG A 139 0.24 8.53 9.47
CA ARG A 139 0.02 9.95 9.80
C ARG A 139 -1.11 10.14 10.83
N PHE A 140 -2.25 9.46 10.66
CA PHE A 140 -3.37 9.60 11.59
C PHE A 140 -3.05 9.06 13.00
N PHE A 141 -2.42 7.90 13.07
CA PHE A 141 -2.21 7.19 14.34
C PHE A 141 -0.83 7.40 14.95
N GLY A 142 0.11 8.03 14.23
CA GLY A 142 1.49 8.25 14.67
C GLY A 142 2.15 6.93 15.02
N VAL A 143 2.19 6.03 14.03
CA VAL A 143 2.75 4.69 14.13
C VAL A 143 3.76 4.49 13.00
N PRO A 144 4.87 3.75 13.23
CA PRO A 144 5.86 3.47 12.21
C PRO A 144 5.28 2.97 10.89
N PHE A 145 5.76 3.55 9.77
CA PHE A 145 5.41 3.17 8.42
C PHE A 145 6.53 2.37 7.75
N VAL A 146 6.22 1.11 7.42
CA VAL A 146 7.09 0.21 6.67
C VAL A 146 6.55 0.05 5.25
N PHE A 147 7.44 0.02 4.26
CA PHE A 147 7.05 -0.15 2.86
C PHE A 147 7.84 -1.26 2.16
N THR A 148 7.16 -2.02 1.31
CA THR A 148 7.78 -2.96 0.35
C THR A 148 7.21 -2.70 -1.03
N GLY A 149 8.06 -2.31 -1.98
CA GLY A 149 7.63 -1.90 -3.32
C GLY A 149 7.05 -3.02 -4.17
N HIS A 150 7.69 -4.20 -4.19
CA HIS A 150 7.43 -5.35 -5.09
C HIS A 150 7.65 -5.05 -6.59
N SER A 151 7.23 -3.89 -7.05
CA SER A 151 7.46 -3.32 -8.37
C SER A 151 7.39 -1.80 -8.26
N LEU A 152 8.25 -1.10 -9.00
CA LEU A 152 8.32 0.36 -9.00
C LEU A 152 7.85 0.98 -10.32
N GLY A 153 7.18 2.13 -10.22
CA GLY A 153 6.60 2.88 -11.34
C GLY A 153 7.65 3.39 -12.32
N MET A 154 8.77 3.95 -11.84
CA MET A 154 9.87 4.45 -12.68
C MET A 154 10.47 3.34 -13.55
N ASN A 155 10.76 2.18 -12.95
CA ASN A 155 11.27 1.02 -13.68
C ASN A 155 10.26 0.50 -14.71
N LYS A 156 8.96 0.46 -14.36
CA LYS A 156 7.90 0.09 -15.30
C LYS A 156 7.80 1.11 -16.44
N LYS A 157 7.91 2.41 -16.17
CA LYS A 157 7.88 3.48 -17.18
C LYS A 157 9.05 3.33 -18.16
N GLN A 158 10.28 3.22 -17.66
CA GLN A 158 11.47 3.02 -18.50
C GLN A 158 11.35 1.77 -19.37
N LYS A 159 10.87 0.65 -18.79
CA LYS A 159 10.66 -0.59 -19.53
C LYS A 159 9.66 -0.41 -20.68
N LEU A 160 8.50 0.20 -20.42
CA LEU A 160 7.47 0.38 -21.43
C LEU A 160 7.89 1.36 -22.54
N LEU A 161 8.67 2.39 -22.19
CA LEU A 161 9.28 3.29 -23.18
C LEU A 161 10.28 2.55 -24.08
N ALA A 162 11.12 1.69 -23.50
CA ALA A 162 12.06 0.86 -24.26
C ALA A 162 11.36 -0.16 -25.17
N GLU A 163 10.16 -0.62 -24.79
CA GLU A 163 9.27 -1.46 -25.62
C GLU A 163 8.52 -0.65 -26.72
N GLY A 164 8.79 0.66 -26.83
CA GLY A 164 8.26 1.52 -27.90
C GLY A 164 6.90 2.17 -27.60
N MET A 165 6.36 2.03 -26.38
CA MET A 165 5.12 2.73 -26.02
C MET A 165 5.37 4.23 -25.84
N LYS A 166 4.46 5.06 -26.35
CA LYS A 166 4.51 6.52 -26.13
C LYS A 166 4.12 6.86 -24.69
N GLU A 167 4.78 7.87 -24.13
CA GLU A 167 4.56 8.31 -22.75
C GLU A 167 3.09 8.65 -22.43
N ALA A 168 2.41 9.35 -23.34
CA ALA A 168 0.99 9.67 -23.20
C ALA A 168 0.10 8.42 -23.08
N ASP A 169 0.40 7.37 -23.85
CA ASP A 169 -0.35 6.11 -23.83
C ASP A 169 -0.06 5.30 -22.56
N ILE A 170 1.20 5.30 -22.11
CA ILE A 170 1.60 4.70 -20.83
C ILE A 170 0.82 5.35 -19.69
N ASN A 171 0.79 6.69 -19.66
CA ASN A 171 0.07 7.44 -18.64
C ASN A 171 -1.43 7.19 -18.68
N LYS A 172 -2.04 7.22 -19.88
CA LYS A 172 -3.47 6.96 -20.04
C LYS A 172 -3.86 5.54 -19.59
N LYS A 173 -3.02 4.54 -19.85
CA LYS A 173 -3.32 3.13 -19.56
C LYS A 173 -3.00 2.73 -18.11
N TYR A 174 -1.90 3.23 -17.56
CA TYR A 174 -1.37 2.77 -16.27
C TYR A 174 -1.39 3.83 -15.17
N PHE A 175 -1.78 5.07 -15.47
CA PHE A 175 -1.69 6.21 -14.56
C PHE A 175 -0.29 6.32 -13.93
N ILE A 176 0.75 6.13 -14.76
CA ILE A 176 2.10 5.87 -14.26
C ILE A 176 2.69 7.06 -13.54
N ASP A 177 2.44 8.30 -14.00
CA ASP A 177 2.93 9.50 -13.32
C ASP A 177 2.24 9.70 -11.96
N HIS A 178 0.95 9.37 -11.84
CA HIS A 178 0.26 9.39 -10.56
C HIS A 178 0.85 8.36 -9.59
N ARG A 179 1.10 7.13 -10.07
CA ARG A 179 1.77 6.09 -9.29
C ARG A 179 3.17 6.53 -8.82
N ILE A 180 3.96 7.12 -9.72
CA ILE A 180 5.31 7.61 -9.38
C ILE A 180 5.22 8.71 -8.34
N GLY A 181 4.28 9.64 -8.46
CA GLY A 181 4.05 10.68 -7.44
C GLY A 181 3.68 10.10 -6.07
N VAL A 182 2.86 9.05 -6.03
CA VAL A 182 2.55 8.33 -4.78
C VAL A 182 3.79 7.61 -4.22
N GLU A 183 4.58 6.98 -5.08
CA GLU A 183 5.84 6.34 -4.67
C GLU A 183 6.83 7.37 -4.10
N GLU A 184 6.99 8.54 -4.71
CA GLU A 184 7.79 9.65 -4.18
C GLU A 184 7.32 10.09 -2.79
N GLU A 185 5.99 10.24 -2.62
CA GLU A 185 5.43 10.57 -1.31
C GLU A 185 5.71 9.45 -0.28
N VAL A 186 5.63 8.19 -0.68
CA VAL A 186 5.98 7.05 0.18
C VAL A 186 7.45 7.10 0.58
N LEU A 187 8.37 7.33 -0.36
CA LEU A 187 9.81 7.42 -0.09
C LEU A 187 10.16 8.56 0.87
N GLU A 188 9.50 9.70 0.71
CA GLU A 188 9.69 10.84 1.59
C GLU A 188 9.28 10.56 3.03
N ASN A 189 8.35 9.64 3.25
CA ASN A 189 7.66 9.50 4.52
C ASN A 189 7.79 8.10 5.18
N ALA A 190 8.47 7.14 4.54
CA ALA A 190 8.66 5.79 5.08
C ALA A 190 9.77 5.76 6.15
N ASP A 191 9.48 5.11 7.29
CA ASP A 191 10.46 4.87 8.35
C ASP A 191 11.41 3.72 8.00
N LEU A 192 10.94 2.76 7.20
CA LEU A 192 11.72 1.63 6.72
C LEU A 192 11.21 1.16 5.36
N ILE A 193 12.13 0.99 4.41
CA ILE A 193 11.88 0.29 3.15
C ILE A 193 12.54 -1.08 3.20
N VAL A 194 11.73 -2.11 3.02
CA VAL A 194 12.17 -3.50 2.89
C VAL A 194 12.32 -3.82 1.42
N THR A 195 13.54 -4.18 1.02
CA THR A 195 13.87 -4.62 -0.36
C THR A 195 14.34 -6.07 -0.37
N SER A 196 14.26 -6.71 -1.53
CA SER A 196 14.73 -8.10 -1.70
C SER A 196 16.23 -8.18 -1.97
N THR A 197 16.82 -7.14 -2.57
CA THR A 197 18.24 -7.11 -2.96
C THR A 197 18.87 -5.72 -2.78
N HIS A 198 20.21 -5.67 -2.79
CA HIS A 198 20.93 -4.38 -2.83
C HIS A 198 20.81 -3.71 -4.21
N GLN A 199 20.65 -4.48 -5.29
CA GLN A 199 20.43 -3.93 -6.63
C GLN A 199 19.12 -3.14 -6.69
N GLU A 200 18.05 -3.62 -6.05
CA GLU A 200 16.76 -2.93 -5.96
C GLU A 200 16.94 -1.52 -5.35
N ILE A 201 17.70 -1.40 -4.27
CA ILE A 201 18.02 -0.11 -3.64
C ILE A 201 18.76 0.81 -4.62
N ARG A 202 19.87 0.32 -5.21
CA ARG A 202 20.78 1.17 -5.99
C ARG A 202 20.23 1.55 -7.37
N ARG A 203 19.61 0.60 -8.08
CA ARG A 203 19.23 0.78 -9.50
C ARG A 203 17.75 1.02 -9.72
N GLN A 204 16.88 0.57 -8.79
CA GLN A 204 15.44 0.77 -8.95
C GLN A 204 14.99 1.97 -8.13
N TYR A 205 15.18 1.94 -6.81
CA TYR A 205 14.88 3.09 -5.96
C TYR A 205 15.78 4.30 -6.27
N GLY A 206 17.03 4.09 -6.68
CA GLY A 206 17.94 5.17 -7.11
C GLY A 206 17.46 6.01 -8.30
N LEU A 207 16.34 5.66 -8.95
CA LEU A 207 15.71 6.47 -10.00
C LEU A 207 14.79 7.57 -9.46
N TYR A 208 14.44 7.53 -8.17
CA TYR A 208 13.50 8.45 -7.55
C TYR A 208 14.22 9.66 -6.94
N ALA A 209 13.55 10.80 -6.87
CA ALA A 209 14.11 12.02 -6.29
C ALA A 209 14.33 11.87 -4.77
N ASN A 210 13.39 11.25 -4.06
CA ASN A 210 13.45 11.05 -2.62
C ASN A 210 14.15 9.76 -2.19
N HIS A 211 14.98 9.16 -3.04
CA HIS A 211 15.57 7.84 -2.79
C HIS A 211 16.52 7.79 -1.59
N ASP A 212 17.05 8.93 -1.14
CA ASP A 212 18.01 9.08 -0.04
C ASP A 212 17.36 9.34 1.32
N LYS A 213 16.09 9.74 1.35
CA LYS A 213 15.34 10.04 2.58
C LYS A 213 15.07 8.83 3.48
N PRO A 214 14.60 7.67 2.96
CA PRO A 214 14.19 6.56 3.81
C PRO A 214 15.37 5.66 4.19
N ARG A 215 15.18 4.89 5.26
CA ARG A 215 16.11 3.82 5.65
C ARG A 215 15.78 2.54 4.89
N TYR A 216 16.76 1.97 4.19
CA TYR A 216 16.59 0.68 3.51
C TYR A 216 17.12 -0.49 4.34
N SER A 217 16.46 -1.64 4.23
CA SER A 217 16.96 -2.92 4.70
C SER A 217 16.66 -4.02 3.68
N VAL A 218 17.70 -4.72 3.25
CA VAL A 218 17.55 -5.90 2.38
C VAL A 218 17.06 -7.07 3.23
N ILE A 219 15.78 -7.41 3.15
CA ILE A 219 15.18 -8.55 3.85
C ILE A 219 14.57 -9.46 2.78
N PRO A 220 15.32 -10.44 2.27
CA PRO A 220 14.87 -11.25 1.14
C PRO A 220 13.67 -12.13 1.51
N PRO A 221 12.80 -12.49 0.55
CA PRO A 221 11.70 -13.41 0.78
C PRO A 221 12.18 -14.78 1.28
N GLY A 222 11.28 -15.50 1.93
CA GLY A 222 11.53 -16.83 2.44
C GLY A 222 11.20 -17.96 1.47
N LEU A 223 11.87 -19.10 1.66
CA LEU A 223 11.60 -20.37 0.98
C LEU A 223 10.99 -21.39 1.95
N ASN A 224 10.11 -22.26 1.44
CA ASN A 224 9.61 -23.42 2.16
C ASN A 224 10.61 -24.59 2.06
N LEU A 225 11.30 -24.88 3.16
CA LEU A 225 12.30 -25.95 3.24
C LEU A 225 11.69 -27.35 3.27
N ASP A 226 10.39 -27.51 3.54
CA ASP A 226 9.72 -28.81 3.47
C ASP A 226 9.50 -29.26 2.02
N THR A 227 9.41 -28.29 1.09
CA THR A 227 9.31 -28.54 -0.35
C THR A 227 10.70 -28.70 -0.98
N PHE A 228 11.60 -27.76 -0.67
CA PHE A 228 12.95 -27.71 -1.21
C PHE A 228 13.99 -28.11 -0.15
N TYR A 229 13.99 -29.40 0.19
CA TYR A 229 14.93 -29.99 1.15
C TYR A 229 16.16 -30.60 0.44
N PRO A 230 17.28 -30.79 1.17
CA PRO A 230 18.53 -31.31 0.62
C PRO A 230 18.40 -32.70 -0.02
N TYR A 231 19.08 -32.91 -1.16
CA TYR A 231 19.04 -34.17 -1.92
C TYR A 231 19.45 -35.41 -1.11
N TYR A 232 20.33 -35.26 -0.11
CA TYR A 232 20.83 -36.39 0.67
C TYR A 232 19.84 -36.90 1.72
N TYR A 233 18.71 -36.20 1.97
CA TYR A 233 17.64 -36.75 2.81
C TYR A 233 17.07 -38.03 2.17
N ASP A 234 17.06 -38.10 0.84
CA ASP A 234 16.66 -39.29 0.08
C ASP A 234 17.54 -40.52 0.35
N LEU A 235 18.73 -40.31 0.92
CA LEU A 235 19.70 -41.35 1.24
C LEU A 235 19.61 -41.83 2.69
N MET A 236 18.74 -41.20 3.51
CA MET A 236 18.58 -41.52 4.93
C MET A 236 17.43 -42.51 5.12
N ASP A 237 17.68 -43.64 5.78
CA ASP A 237 16.68 -44.70 6.01
C ASP A 237 15.43 -44.20 6.76
N GLU A 238 15.59 -43.20 7.62
CA GLU A 238 14.52 -42.62 8.44
C GLU A 238 13.61 -41.67 7.65
N PHE A 239 14.08 -41.13 6.52
CA PHE A 239 13.34 -40.15 5.73
C PHE A 239 12.45 -40.84 4.70
N LYS A 240 11.13 -40.79 4.92
CA LYS A 240 10.15 -41.37 3.99
C LYS A 240 9.56 -40.31 3.09
N LYS A 241 9.83 -40.42 1.79
CA LYS A 241 9.15 -39.63 0.76
C LYS A 241 7.66 -39.96 0.71
N LYS A 242 6.85 -38.95 0.37
CA LYS A 242 5.45 -39.14 0.00
C LYS A 242 5.37 -39.83 -1.36
N GLU A 243 4.33 -40.63 -1.57
CA GLU A 243 4.08 -41.35 -2.83
C GLU A 243 4.10 -40.42 -4.05
N GLU A 244 3.44 -39.25 -3.94
CA GLU A 244 3.43 -38.23 -4.99
C GLU A 244 4.84 -37.73 -5.38
N GLN A 245 5.75 -37.62 -4.40
CA GLN A 245 7.14 -37.22 -4.64
C GLN A 245 7.94 -38.32 -5.34
N ILE A 246 7.66 -39.58 -5.00
CA ILE A 246 8.26 -40.75 -5.66
C ILE A 246 7.82 -40.79 -7.13
N GLN A 247 6.51 -40.63 -7.37
CA GLN A 247 5.94 -40.58 -8.71
C GLN A 247 6.48 -39.41 -9.53
N ALA A 248 6.57 -38.21 -8.94
CA ALA A 248 7.16 -37.05 -9.60
C ALA A 248 8.62 -37.28 -9.98
N ARG A 249 9.43 -37.89 -9.10
CA ARG A 249 10.81 -38.24 -9.42
C ARG A 249 10.90 -39.24 -10.56
N ALA A 250 10.09 -40.30 -10.53
CA ALA A 250 10.05 -41.30 -11.60
C ALA A 250 9.67 -40.66 -12.95
N SER A 251 8.69 -39.76 -12.95
CA SER A 251 8.27 -39.03 -14.15
C SER A 251 9.37 -38.11 -14.71
N VAL A 252 10.07 -37.37 -13.84
CA VAL A 252 11.23 -36.55 -14.25
C VAL A 252 12.33 -37.40 -14.87
N MET A 253 12.65 -38.54 -14.27
CA MET A 253 13.66 -39.46 -14.78
C MET A 253 13.26 -40.05 -16.14
N GLU A 254 12.01 -40.51 -16.28
CA GLU A 254 11.49 -41.04 -17.53
C GLU A 254 11.55 -39.98 -18.64
N GLU A 255 11.08 -38.76 -18.38
CA GLU A 255 11.06 -37.69 -19.38
C GLU A 255 12.48 -37.29 -19.81
N LEU A 256 13.43 -37.20 -18.87
CA LEU A 256 14.83 -36.86 -19.20
C LEU A 256 15.55 -37.98 -19.95
N ASN A 257 15.36 -39.24 -19.55
CA ASN A 257 16.06 -40.39 -20.15
C ASN A 257 15.69 -40.62 -21.61
N ARG A 258 14.56 -40.08 -22.08
CA ARG A 258 14.19 -40.10 -23.52
C ARG A 258 15.16 -39.31 -24.40
N PHE A 259 15.90 -38.36 -23.83
CA PHE A 259 16.79 -37.48 -24.57
C PHE A 259 18.26 -37.88 -24.47
N PHE A 260 18.65 -38.62 -23.43
CA PHE A 260 20.06 -38.85 -23.11
C PHE A 260 20.55 -40.24 -23.50
N LEU A 261 21.69 -40.29 -24.19
CA LEU A 261 22.40 -41.55 -24.48
C LEU A 261 23.12 -42.08 -23.22
N HIS A 262 23.63 -41.17 -22.39
CA HIS A 262 24.36 -41.47 -21.15
C HIS A 262 23.72 -40.71 -19.98
N PRO A 263 22.60 -41.21 -19.41
CA PRO A 263 21.81 -40.49 -18.41
C PRO A 263 22.49 -40.35 -17.04
N ASP A 264 23.57 -41.09 -16.79
CA ASP A 264 24.36 -41.10 -15.56
C ASP A 264 25.32 -39.91 -15.42
N LYS A 265 25.56 -39.16 -16.50
CA LYS A 265 26.43 -37.98 -16.47
C LYS A 265 25.84 -36.87 -15.57
N PRO A 266 26.70 -36.03 -14.95
CA PRO A 266 26.29 -34.79 -14.34
C PRO A 266 25.36 -33.97 -15.23
N LEU A 267 24.33 -33.38 -14.64
CA LEU A 267 23.32 -32.64 -15.37
C LEU A 267 23.50 -31.13 -15.18
N VAL A 268 23.67 -30.40 -16.29
CA VAL A 268 23.57 -28.95 -16.35
C VAL A 268 22.10 -28.60 -16.53
N LEU A 269 21.49 -28.00 -15.50
CA LEU A 269 20.06 -27.74 -15.47
C LEU A 269 19.77 -26.24 -15.63
N ALA A 270 18.86 -25.89 -16.54
CA ALA A 270 18.25 -24.56 -16.60
C ALA A 270 16.72 -24.66 -16.57
N LEU A 271 16.09 -23.83 -15.73
CA LEU A 271 14.64 -23.74 -15.57
C LEU A 271 14.20 -22.28 -15.64
N CYS A 272 13.45 -21.91 -16.68
CA CYS A 272 12.97 -20.55 -16.88
C CYS A 272 11.79 -20.47 -17.86
N ARG A 273 11.24 -19.26 -18.04
CA ARG A 273 10.27 -18.98 -19.11
C ARG A 273 11.00 -18.76 -20.44
N PRO A 274 10.39 -19.12 -21.59
CA PRO A 274 10.97 -18.90 -22.92
C PRO A 274 10.92 -17.40 -23.28
N ASP A 275 11.87 -16.64 -22.75
CA ASP A 275 11.97 -15.18 -22.94
C ASP A 275 13.42 -14.81 -23.31
N LYS A 276 13.61 -13.94 -24.31
CA LYS A 276 14.94 -13.53 -24.81
C LYS A 276 15.86 -13.04 -23.68
N ARG A 277 15.31 -12.41 -22.63
CA ARG A 277 16.08 -11.90 -21.48
C ARG A 277 16.63 -13.02 -20.58
N LYS A 278 16.04 -14.23 -20.64
CA LYS A 278 16.56 -15.40 -19.92
C LYS A 278 17.78 -16.02 -20.60
N ASN A 279 18.13 -15.56 -21.81
CA ASN A 279 19.40 -15.87 -22.49
C ASN A 279 19.68 -17.39 -22.57
N ILE A 280 18.63 -18.14 -22.90
CA ILE A 280 18.71 -19.60 -23.03
C ILE A 280 19.69 -19.98 -24.15
N SER A 281 19.67 -19.23 -25.25
CA SER A 281 20.59 -19.42 -26.38
C SER A 281 22.05 -19.25 -25.96
N GLY A 282 22.36 -18.30 -25.08
CA GLY A 282 23.69 -18.14 -24.49
C GLY A 282 24.21 -19.41 -23.80
N LEU A 283 23.37 -20.04 -22.97
CA LEU A 283 23.73 -21.31 -22.32
C LEU A 283 23.94 -22.45 -23.32
N ILE A 284 23.05 -22.58 -24.31
CA ILE A 284 23.16 -23.63 -25.33
C ILE A 284 24.41 -23.42 -26.17
N MET A 285 24.76 -22.19 -26.52
CA MET A 285 26.02 -21.88 -27.22
C MET A 285 27.24 -22.23 -26.38
N ALA A 286 27.23 -21.92 -25.08
CA ALA A 286 28.33 -22.24 -24.17
C ALA A 286 28.56 -23.76 -24.10
N PHE A 287 27.49 -24.53 -23.93
CA PHE A 287 27.57 -26.00 -23.94
C PHE A 287 27.90 -26.57 -25.33
N GLY A 288 27.33 -25.98 -26.39
CA GLY A 288 27.46 -26.44 -27.78
C GLY A 288 28.84 -26.26 -28.39
N ARG A 289 29.58 -25.22 -27.97
CA ARG A 289 30.94 -24.94 -28.45
C ARG A 289 32.01 -25.76 -27.73
N ASP A 290 31.76 -26.18 -26.49
CA ASP A 290 32.73 -26.86 -25.63
C ASP A 290 32.55 -28.40 -25.67
N ARG A 291 33.37 -29.06 -26.49
CA ARG A 291 33.33 -30.53 -26.66
C ARG A 291 33.74 -31.29 -25.40
N GLU A 292 34.60 -30.73 -24.57
CA GLU A 292 34.99 -31.34 -23.30
C GLU A 292 33.81 -31.29 -22.32
N LEU A 293 33.11 -30.15 -22.23
CA LEU A 293 31.92 -30.03 -21.39
C LEU A 293 30.81 -31.01 -21.83
N GLN A 294 30.59 -31.19 -23.14
CA GLN A 294 29.66 -32.21 -23.68
C GLN A 294 30.08 -33.65 -23.34
N ALA A 295 31.37 -33.93 -23.28
CA ALA A 295 31.87 -35.24 -22.88
C ALA A 295 31.58 -35.50 -21.39
N MET A 296 31.67 -34.47 -20.56
CA MET A 296 31.54 -34.56 -19.10
C MET A 296 30.09 -34.52 -18.59
N ALA A 297 29.17 -33.83 -19.25
CA ALA A 297 27.83 -33.54 -18.71
C ALA A 297 26.74 -33.60 -19.78
N ASN A 298 25.48 -33.72 -19.33
CA ASN A 298 24.29 -33.51 -20.14
C ASN A 298 23.70 -32.11 -19.87
N LEU A 299 22.91 -31.58 -20.81
CA LEU A 299 22.19 -30.32 -20.67
C LEU A 299 20.68 -30.57 -20.63
N ALA A 300 19.96 -30.04 -19.64
CA ALA A 300 18.50 -30.01 -19.66
C ALA A 300 17.99 -28.57 -19.55
N VAL A 301 17.15 -28.17 -20.51
CA VAL A 301 16.55 -26.84 -20.54
C VAL A 301 15.03 -26.96 -20.47
N PHE A 302 14.48 -26.60 -19.32
CA PHE A 302 13.04 -26.49 -19.09
C PHE A 302 12.60 -25.05 -19.37
N ALA A 303 12.11 -24.81 -20.60
CA ALA A 303 11.70 -23.50 -21.09
C ALA A 303 10.17 -23.42 -21.23
N GLY A 304 9.48 -23.17 -20.11
CA GLY A 304 8.01 -23.09 -20.07
C GLY A 304 7.29 -24.40 -20.44
N ILE A 305 5.97 -24.31 -20.62
CA ILE A 305 5.11 -25.44 -21.03
C ILE A 305 4.68 -25.19 -22.47
N ARG A 306 4.83 -26.18 -23.35
CA ARG A 306 4.48 -26.04 -24.78
C ARG A 306 3.71 -27.22 -25.35
N LYS A 307 2.80 -26.93 -26.28
CA LYS A 307 2.10 -27.91 -27.13
C LYS A 307 2.62 -27.85 -28.56
N ASN A 308 2.29 -26.76 -29.26
CA ASN A 308 2.76 -26.44 -30.60
C ASN A 308 3.50 -25.09 -30.57
N ILE A 309 4.75 -25.06 -31.01
CA ILE A 309 5.60 -23.85 -31.00
C ILE A 309 5.08 -22.80 -31.99
N ALA A 310 4.52 -23.23 -33.12
CA ALA A 310 4.05 -22.32 -34.18
C ALA A 310 2.93 -21.37 -33.70
N ASP A 311 2.10 -21.84 -32.76
CA ASP A 311 0.94 -21.12 -32.24
C ASP A 311 1.27 -20.24 -31.02
N MET A 312 2.52 -20.23 -30.56
CA MET A 312 2.94 -19.45 -29.39
C MET A 312 3.18 -17.98 -29.75
N GLU A 313 3.13 -17.12 -28.74
CA GLU A 313 3.50 -15.71 -28.86
C GLU A 313 4.89 -15.54 -29.47
N GLU A 314 5.08 -14.49 -30.28
CA GLU A 314 6.25 -14.32 -31.15
C GLU A 314 7.57 -14.47 -30.38
N ASN A 315 7.69 -13.83 -29.23
CA ASN A 315 8.88 -13.92 -28.39
C ASN A 315 9.16 -15.34 -27.87
N GLU A 316 8.13 -16.07 -27.42
CA GLU A 316 8.30 -17.45 -26.93
C GLU A 316 8.62 -18.41 -28.08
N ARG A 317 7.94 -18.23 -29.22
CA ARG A 317 8.14 -19.00 -30.44
C ARG A 317 9.56 -18.83 -30.96
N ASP A 318 10.07 -17.59 -31.03
CA ASP A 318 11.44 -17.30 -31.48
C ASP A 318 12.47 -18.00 -30.61
N VAL A 319 12.34 -17.87 -29.29
CA VAL A 319 13.28 -18.47 -28.32
C VAL A 319 13.28 -19.99 -28.44
N LEU A 320 12.10 -20.62 -28.48
CA LEU A 320 11.99 -22.08 -28.60
C LEU A 320 12.47 -22.58 -29.96
N THR A 321 12.26 -21.81 -31.04
CA THR A 321 12.77 -22.14 -32.38
C THR A 321 14.29 -22.04 -32.40
N GLU A 322 14.86 -20.98 -31.84
CA GLU A 322 16.30 -20.81 -31.71
C GLU A 322 16.95 -21.96 -30.91
N MET A 323 16.32 -22.40 -29.82
CA MET A 323 16.80 -23.57 -29.07
C MET A 323 16.92 -24.83 -29.94
N LEU A 324 15.93 -25.10 -30.80
CA LEU A 324 15.96 -26.25 -31.72
C LEU A 324 17.06 -26.10 -32.78
N LEU A 325 17.21 -24.91 -33.35
CA LEU A 325 18.26 -24.62 -34.33
C LEU A 325 19.66 -24.75 -33.73
N LEU A 326 19.85 -24.33 -32.48
CA LEU A 326 21.13 -24.47 -31.77
C LEU A 326 21.41 -25.93 -31.38
N MET A 327 20.39 -26.68 -30.98
CA MET A 327 20.51 -28.12 -30.70
C MET A 327 21.00 -28.87 -31.94
N ASP A 328 20.44 -28.57 -33.11
CA ASP A 328 20.84 -29.14 -34.40
C ASP A 328 22.25 -28.69 -34.80
N ARG A 329 22.50 -27.37 -34.79
CA ARG A 329 23.80 -26.76 -35.17
C ARG A 329 24.99 -27.37 -34.43
N TYR A 330 24.84 -27.68 -33.15
CA TYR A 330 25.93 -28.20 -32.31
C TYR A 330 25.94 -29.72 -32.15
N ASP A 331 25.02 -30.43 -32.83
CA ASP A 331 24.85 -31.88 -32.75
C ASP A 331 24.70 -32.37 -31.30
N LEU A 332 23.67 -31.83 -30.64
CA LEU A 332 23.36 -32.09 -29.22
C LEU A 332 22.33 -33.20 -29.00
N TYR A 333 22.00 -33.95 -30.06
CA TYR A 333 21.17 -35.15 -29.96
C TYR A 333 21.82 -36.17 -29.02
N GLY A 334 21.04 -36.73 -28.08
CA GLY A 334 21.57 -37.64 -27.05
C GLY A 334 22.26 -36.95 -25.87
N LYS A 335 22.44 -35.61 -25.91
CA LYS A 335 23.18 -34.83 -24.89
C LYS A 335 22.36 -33.70 -24.28
N MET A 336 21.35 -33.21 -25.01
CA MET A 336 20.47 -32.13 -24.58
C MET A 336 19.01 -32.56 -24.50
N ALA A 337 18.38 -32.32 -23.34
CA ALA A 337 16.96 -32.51 -23.10
C ALA A 337 16.20 -31.18 -23.19
N ILE A 338 15.06 -31.22 -23.86
CA ILE A 338 14.12 -30.10 -23.98
C ILE A 338 12.70 -30.56 -23.61
N PRO A 339 12.41 -30.89 -22.34
CA PRO A 339 11.09 -31.41 -21.93
C PRO A 339 9.95 -30.44 -22.27
N LYS A 340 8.78 -30.96 -22.65
CA LYS A 340 7.62 -30.15 -23.09
C LYS A 340 6.74 -29.63 -21.96
N LYS A 341 6.74 -30.33 -20.83
CA LYS A 341 5.89 -30.06 -19.68
C LYS A 341 6.72 -30.27 -18.42
N HIS A 342 6.33 -29.57 -17.36
CA HIS A 342 6.78 -29.84 -16.01
C HIS A 342 5.75 -29.33 -15.02
N ASP A 343 5.61 -30.02 -13.90
CA ASP A 343 4.83 -29.57 -12.75
C ASP A 343 5.69 -28.74 -11.78
N PHE A 344 5.25 -27.52 -11.49
CA PHE A 344 6.01 -26.60 -10.63
C PHE A 344 5.97 -26.97 -9.15
N VAL A 345 5.00 -27.77 -8.72
CA VAL A 345 4.76 -28.04 -7.29
C VAL A 345 5.52 -29.29 -6.84
N LEU A 346 5.50 -30.34 -7.65
CA LEU A 346 6.02 -31.66 -7.33
C LEU A 346 7.30 -31.99 -8.13
N GLU A 347 7.31 -31.74 -9.44
CA GLU A 347 8.44 -32.16 -10.29
C GLU A 347 9.64 -31.23 -10.16
N VAL A 348 9.45 -29.90 -10.09
CA VAL A 348 10.59 -28.95 -9.97
C VAL A 348 11.45 -29.21 -8.72
N PRO A 349 10.90 -29.41 -7.50
CA PRO A 349 11.71 -29.78 -6.35
C PRO A 349 12.49 -31.09 -6.53
N GLU A 350 11.87 -32.12 -7.11
CA GLU A 350 12.54 -33.40 -7.41
C GLU A 350 13.60 -33.25 -8.50
N LEU A 351 13.37 -32.40 -9.50
CA LEU A 351 14.33 -32.11 -10.55
C LEU A 351 15.62 -31.51 -9.98
N TYR A 352 15.51 -30.58 -9.02
CA TYR A 352 16.68 -30.05 -8.32
C TYR A 352 17.43 -31.11 -7.53
N ARG A 353 16.72 -31.96 -6.75
CA ARG A 353 17.34 -33.04 -5.98
C ARG A 353 17.96 -34.11 -6.87
N TYR A 354 17.31 -34.47 -7.96
CA TYR A 354 17.82 -35.43 -8.94
C TYR A 354 19.10 -34.91 -9.59
N THR A 355 19.08 -33.66 -10.05
CA THR A 355 20.28 -32.99 -10.62
C THR A 355 21.43 -32.95 -9.61
N ALA A 356 21.14 -32.64 -8.34
CA ALA A 356 22.15 -32.64 -7.29
C ALA A 356 22.72 -34.04 -7.02
N SER A 357 21.87 -35.08 -7.07
CA SER A 357 22.31 -36.47 -6.88
C SER A 357 23.27 -36.97 -7.97
N LEU A 358 23.22 -36.37 -9.16
CA LEU A 358 24.13 -36.64 -10.27
C LEU A 358 25.42 -35.79 -10.22
N GLY A 359 25.61 -34.95 -9.19
CA GLY A 359 26.73 -33.99 -9.15
C GLY A 359 26.61 -32.87 -10.19
N GLY A 360 25.37 -32.55 -10.59
CA GLY A 360 25.06 -31.54 -11.61
C GLY A 360 25.16 -30.09 -11.11
N VAL A 361 24.73 -29.13 -11.93
CA VAL A 361 24.78 -27.70 -11.60
C VAL A 361 23.55 -26.98 -12.15
N PHE A 362 22.98 -26.04 -11.39
CA PHE A 362 21.91 -25.18 -11.87
C PHE A 362 22.45 -23.91 -12.49
N VAL A 363 21.97 -23.54 -13.68
CA VAL A 363 22.47 -22.41 -14.44
C VAL A 363 21.35 -21.39 -14.71
N ASN A 364 21.58 -20.15 -14.29
CA ASN A 364 20.72 -19.00 -14.62
C ASN A 364 21.57 -17.85 -15.15
N VAL A 365 21.74 -17.80 -16.47
CA VAL A 365 22.52 -16.79 -17.19
C VAL A 365 21.62 -15.73 -17.84
N ALA A 366 20.49 -15.41 -17.21
CA ALA A 366 19.65 -14.31 -17.64
C ALA A 366 20.45 -13.00 -17.71
N LEU A 367 20.12 -12.12 -18.66
CA LEU A 367 20.83 -10.83 -18.80
C LEU A 367 20.73 -9.98 -17.53
N THR A 368 19.60 -10.09 -16.82
CA THR A 368 19.40 -9.58 -15.48
C THR A 368 18.50 -10.54 -14.72
N GLU A 369 18.86 -10.87 -13.48
CA GLU A 369 18.01 -11.64 -12.56
C GLU A 369 17.72 -10.79 -11.30
N PRO A 370 16.54 -10.15 -11.19
CA PRO A 370 16.26 -9.19 -10.12
C PRO A 370 16.37 -9.75 -8.70
N PHE A 371 16.07 -11.05 -8.52
CA PHE A 371 16.21 -11.73 -7.24
C PHE A 371 16.81 -13.14 -7.39
N GLY A 372 16.15 -14.02 -8.15
CA GLY A 372 16.59 -15.41 -8.33
C GLY A 372 15.99 -16.41 -7.33
N LEU A 373 14.66 -16.51 -7.25
CA LEU A 373 13.99 -17.56 -6.46
C LEU A 373 14.48 -18.96 -6.83
N THR A 374 14.58 -19.26 -8.13
CA THR A 374 15.06 -20.55 -8.63
C THR A 374 16.49 -20.88 -8.20
N LEU A 375 17.33 -19.87 -7.94
CA LEU A 375 18.69 -20.06 -7.44
C LEU A 375 18.69 -20.52 -5.99
N ILE A 376 17.86 -19.91 -5.13
CA ILE A 376 17.76 -20.32 -3.73
C ILE A 376 17.01 -21.65 -3.58
N GLU A 377 16.03 -21.93 -4.45
CA GLU A 377 15.35 -23.24 -4.55
C GLU A 377 16.37 -24.33 -4.87
N ALA A 378 17.12 -24.20 -5.98
CA ALA A 378 18.18 -25.14 -6.35
C ALA A 378 19.20 -25.34 -5.21
N SER A 379 19.67 -24.23 -4.63
CA SER A 379 20.69 -24.26 -3.59
C SER A 379 20.23 -24.94 -2.31
N SER A 380 18.96 -24.78 -1.93
CA SER A 380 18.38 -25.44 -0.76
C SER A 380 18.27 -26.96 -0.93
N CYS A 381 18.08 -27.43 -2.17
CA CYS A 381 18.16 -28.85 -2.51
C CYS A 381 19.61 -29.37 -2.56
N GLY A 382 20.62 -28.52 -2.35
CA GLY A 382 22.04 -28.87 -2.41
C GLY A 382 22.64 -28.83 -3.81
N LEU A 383 22.00 -28.16 -4.77
CA LEU A 383 22.51 -28.02 -6.12
C LEU A 383 23.35 -26.74 -6.24
N PRO A 384 24.66 -26.83 -6.55
CA PRO A 384 25.49 -25.65 -6.82
C PRO A 384 24.96 -24.83 -7.99
N ILE A 385 25.26 -23.53 -7.98
CA ILE A 385 24.74 -22.59 -8.99
C ILE A 385 25.84 -21.93 -9.84
N VAL A 386 25.53 -21.67 -11.10
CA VAL A 386 26.23 -20.71 -11.96
C VAL A 386 25.21 -19.67 -12.39
N ALA A 387 25.44 -18.40 -12.04
CA ALA A 387 24.44 -17.37 -12.23
C ALA A 387 25.01 -16.10 -12.86
N THR A 388 24.17 -15.32 -13.50
CA THR A 388 24.52 -13.98 -14.00
C THR A 388 25.08 -13.11 -12.88
N ASN A 389 26.09 -12.30 -13.18
CA ASN A 389 26.63 -11.31 -12.27
C ASN A 389 25.72 -10.06 -12.15
N ASP A 390 24.55 -10.01 -12.80
CA ASP A 390 23.63 -8.88 -12.72
C ASP A 390 22.36 -9.19 -11.91
N GLY A 391 22.25 -8.56 -10.74
CA GLY A 391 21.07 -8.55 -9.89
C GLY A 391 21.18 -9.36 -8.60
N GLY A 392 20.07 -9.96 -8.18
CA GLY A 392 19.97 -10.75 -6.95
C GLY A 392 20.95 -11.92 -6.79
N PRO A 393 21.48 -12.54 -7.86
CA PRO A 393 22.53 -13.55 -7.71
C PRO A 393 23.78 -13.02 -6.97
N GLN A 394 24.11 -11.73 -7.08
CA GLN A 394 25.23 -11.14 -6.32
C GLN A 394 25.02 -11.26 -4.82
N ASP A 395 23.81 -10.96 -4.34
CA ASP A 395 23.43 -11.10 -2.93
C ASP A 395 23.48 -12.57 -2.48
N ILE A 396 22.93 -13.48 -3.31
CA ILE A 396 22.88 -14.92 -3.03
C ILE A 396 24.29 -15.48 -2.88
N ILE A 397 25.17 -15.25 -3.86
CA ILE A 397 26.54 -15.76 -3.82
C ILE A 397 27.32 -15.16 -2.65
N LYS A 398 27.14 -13.87 -2.36
CA LYS A 398 27.80 -13.22 -1.22
C LYS A 398 27.39 -13.84 0.13
N ASN A 399 26.11 -14.15 0.30
CA ASN A 399 25.57 -14.70 1.54
C ASN A 399 25.84 -16.21 1.68
N CYS A 400 25.69 -16.95 0.58
CA CYS A 400 25.68 -18.40 0.60
C CYS A 400 27.00 -19.03 0.17
N ARG A 401 27.82 -18.40 -0.68
CA ARG A 401 29.07 -18.98 -1.23
C ARG A 401 28.86 -20.37 -1.86
N ASN A 402 27.81 -20.47 -2.67
CA ASN A 402 27.21 -21.70 -3.18
C ASN A 402 27.39 -21.89 -4.70
N GLY A 403 28.30 -21.15 -5.33
CA GLY A 403 28.41 -21.14 -6.78
C GLY A 403 29.32 -20.06 -7.33
N LEU A 404 29.14 -19.77 -8.62
CA LEU A 404 29.92 -18.80 -9.39
C LEU A 404 29.03 -17.77 -10.08
N LEU A 405 29.52 -16.53 -10.15
CA LEU A 405 28.94 -15.47 -10.97
C LEU A 405 29.67 -15.38 -12.30
N VAL A 406 28.94 -15.16 -13.39
CA VAL A 406 29.47 -15.00 -14.75
C VAL A 406 28.82 -13.81 -15.45
N ASP A 407 29.54 -13.18 -16.38
CA ASP A 407 28.92 -12.28 -17.33
C ASP A 407 28.06 -13.12 -18.29
N ALA A 408 26.75 -12.83 -18.34
CA ALA A 408 25.80 -13.56 -19.18
C ALA A 408 26.08 -13.41 -20.68
N THR A 409 26.86 -12.42 -21.09
CA THR A 409 27.23 -12.18 -22.50
C THR A 409 28.51 -12.90 -22.92
N ASP A 410 29.29 -13.40 -21.96
CA ASP A 410 30.52 -14.15 -22.21
C ASP A 410 30.27 -15.66 -22.23
N ILE A 411 30.12 -16.19 -23.44
CA ILE A 411 29.81 -17.61 -23.70
C ILE A 411 30.92 -18.55 -23.17
N GLU A 412 32.18 -18.14 -23.27
CA GLU A 412 33.32 -18.96 -22.81
C GLU A 412 33.39 -18.97 -21.28
N ALA A 413 33.11 -17.83 -20.63
CA ALA A 413 33.04 -17.76 -19.18
C ALA A 413 31.91 -18.63 -18.60
N ILE A 414 30.75 -18.69 -19.28
CA ILE A 414 29.64 -19.60 -18.90
C ILE A 414 30.14 -21.06 -18.96
N ALA A 415 30.72 -21.48 -20.09
CA ALA A 415 31.21 -22.85 -20.27
C ALA A 415 32.28 -23.22 -19.21
N ALA A 416 33.25 -22.33 -18.99
CA ALA A 416 34.31 -22.53 -18.01
C ALA A 416 33.79 -22.65 -16.58
N ALA A 417 32.81 -21.82 -16.19
CA ALA A 417 32.20 -21.90 -14.86
C ALA A 417 31.41 -23.20 -14.65
N VAL A 418 30.62 -23.61 -15.64
CA VAL A 418 29.87 -24.88 -15.60
C VAL A 418 30.84 -26.05 -15.50
N LYS A 419 31.87 -26.10 -16.38
CA LYS A 419 32.90 -27.14 -16.38
C LYS A 419 33.61 -27.23 -15.03
N LYS A 420 33.96 -26.10 -14.42
CA LYS A 420 34.58 -26.04 -13.09
C LYS A 420 33.70 -26.66 -12.01
N CYS A 421 32.38 -26.43 -12.05
CA CYS A 421 31.44 -27.01 -11.09
C CYS A 421 31.28 -28.54 -11.25
N VAL A 422 31.19 -29.05 -12.49
CA VAL A 422 30.98 -30.50 -12.73
C VAL A 422 32.27 -31.33 -12.67
N SER A 423 33.44 -30.73 -12.88
CA SER A 423 34.74 -31.43 -12.87
C SER A 423 35.35 -31.59 -11.48
N ARG A 424 35.10 -30.65 -10.56
CA ARG A 424 35.76 -30.60 -9.25
C ARG A 424 34.83 -31.03 -8.12
N ARG A 425 34.89 -32.31 -7.75
CA ARG A 425 34.02 -32.91 -6.72
C ARG A 425 34.11 -32.23 -5.35
N ASP A 426 35.30 -31.81 -4.92
CA ASP A 426 35.47 -31.15 -3.61
C ASP A 426 34.81 -29.76 -3.59
N LEU A 427 34.99 -29.00 -4.68
CA LEU A 427 34.36 -27.70 -4.85
C LEU A 427 32.83 -27.82 -4.92
N TRP A 428 32.34 -28.85 -5.63
CA TRP A 428 30.92 -29.15 -5.72
C TRP A 428 30.30 -29.40 -4.34
N LYS A 429 30.95 -30.25 -3.52
CA LYS A 429 30.51 -30.54 -2.15
C LYS A 429 30.51 -29.29 -1.28
N GLU A 430 31.56 -28.47 -1.37
CA GLU A 430 31.64 -27.20 -0.66
C GLU A 430 30.44 -26.30 -1.02
N TYR A 431 30.19 -26.08 -2.31
CA TYR A 431 29.08 -25.26 -2.78
C TYR A 431 27.71 -25.82 -2.39
N SER A 432 27.54 -27.14 -2.43
CA SER A 432 26.31 -27.81 -2.02
C SER A 432 26.01 -27.55 -0.54
N VAL A 433 26.97 -27.82 0.35
CA VAL A 433 26.84 -27.61 1.80
C VAL A 433 26.62 -26.14 2.13
N ASN A 434 27.38 -25.26 1.49
CA ASN A 434 27.27 -23.82 1.65
C ASN A 434 25.89 -23.29 1.20
N GLY A 435 25.36 -23.80 0.07
CA GLY A 435 24.03 -23.47 -0.44
C GLY A 435 22.92 -23.80 0.55
N ILE A 436 22.92 -25.04 1.07
CA ILE A 436 21.91 -25.50 2.04
C ILE A 436 21.93 -24.64 3.30
N ASN A 437 23.11 -24.45 3.89
CA ASN A 437 23.27 -23.70 5.14
C ASN A 437 23.00 -22.21 4.95
N GLY A 438 23.47 -21.64 3.83
CA GLY A 438 23.28 -20.24 3.48
C GLY A 438 21.80 -19.91 3.25
N VAL A 439 21.08 -20.73 2.49
CA VAL A 439 19.64 -20.55 2.26
C VAL A 439 18.87 -20.67 3.58
N LYS A 440 19.12 -21.69 4.38
CA LYS A 440 18.47 -21.86 5.69
C LYS A 440 18.66 -20.63 6.60
N LYS A 441 19.85 -20.02 6.57
CA LYS A 441 20.23 -18.87 7.40
C LYS A 441 19.67 -17.53 6.90
N HIS A 442 19.54 -17.35 5.58
CA HIS A 442 19.31 -16.03 5.00
C HIS A 442 18.01 -15.88 4.20
N TYR A 443 17.46 -16.98 3.68
CA TYR A 443 16.39 -16.99 2.68
C TYR A 443 15.22 -17.89 3.09
N THR A 444 14.93 -17.96 4.39
CA THR A 444 13.73 -18.62 4.95
C THR A 444 12.78 -17.57 5.51
N TRP A 445 11.50 -17.91 5.62
CA TRP A 445 10.52 -17.00 6.23
C TRP A 445 10.87 -16.70 7.69
N GLY A 446 11.41 -17.68 8.43
CA GLY A 446 11.96 -17.46 9.78
C GLY A 446 13.11 -16.44 9.81
N ALA A 447 14.08 -16.55 8.90
CA ALA A 447 15.17 -15.58 8.80
C ALA A 447 14.66 -14.18 8.39
N HIS A 448 13.66 -14.13 7.50
CA HIS A 448 12.98 -12.89 7.13
C HIS A 448 12.33 -12.24 8.34
N SER A 449 11.47 -12.97 9.07
CA SER A 449 10.73 -12.45 10.21
C SER A 449 11.65 -12.04 11.36
N ASP A 450 12.72 -12.78 11.62
CA ASP A 450 13.76 -12.42 12.59
C ASP A 450 14.41 -11.07 12.26
N LYS A 451 14.83 -10.90 11.01
CA LYS A 451 15.46 -9.65 10.57
C LYS A 451 14.44 -8.51 10.53
N TYR A 452 13.22 -8.76 10.07
CA TYR A 452 12.13 -7.80 10.07
C TYR A 452 11.87 -7.28 11.49
N LEU A 453 11.62 -8.16 12.46
CA LEU A 453 11.38 -7.79 13.86
C LEU A 453 12.56 -7.06 14.49
N LYS A 454 13.80 -7.42 14.11
CA LYS A 454 15.01 -6.69 14.53
C LYS A 454 15.03 -5.26 14.01
N GLU A 455 14.63 -5.02 12.76
CA GLU A 455 14.55 -3.68 12.19
C GLU A 455 13.39 -2.88 12.78
N ILE A 456 12.23 -3.50 12.95
CA ILE A 456 11.06 -2.94 13.62
C ILE A 456 11.37 -2.47 15.04
N LYS A 457 12.15 -3.25 15.81
CA LYS A 457 12.52 -2.87 17.17
C LYS A 457 13.25 -1.53 17.22
N LYS A 458 13.99 -1.17 16.17
CA LYS A 458 14.67 0.13 16.03
C LYS A 458 13.70 1.28 15.76
N LEU A 459 12.46 0.96 15.35
CA LEU A 459 11.35 1.90 15.14
C LEU A 459 10.37 1.90 16.31
N SER A 460 10.77 1.39 17.48
CA SER A 460 9.92 1.32 18.67
C SER A 460 10.50 2.13 19.83
N GLY A 461 9.62 2.63 20.71
CA GLY A 461 10.02 3.37 21.91
C GLY A 461 10.76 4.68 21.60
N ASP A 462 11.78 5.00 22.40
CA ASP A 462 12.53 6.25 22.27
C ASP A 462 13.36 6.32 20.97
N ALA A 463 13.78 5.18 20.40
CA ALA A 463 14.48 5.15 19.12
C ALA A 463 13.63 5.65 17.94
N TYR A 464 12.30 5.51 18.02
CA TYR A 464 11.39 6.11 17.04
C TYR A 464 11.27 7.64 17.20
N LYS A 465 11.42 8.12 18.44
CA LYS A 465 11.39 9.55 18.76
C LYS A 465 12.59 10.32 18.24
N ASP A 466 13.53 9.72 17.52
CA ASP A 466 14.66 10.45 16.90
C ASP A 466 14.66 10.37 15.36
N SER A 467 13.61 9.80 14.74
CA SER A 467 13.52 9.69 13.26
C SER A 467 13.29 11.07 12.60
N PRO A 468 14.10 11.44 11.59
CA PRO A 468 13.97 12.70 10.84
C PRO A 468 12.70 12.75 9.96
N VAL A 469 12.08 11.60 9.71
CA VAL A 469 10.87 11.44 8.89
C VAL A 469 9.60 11.37 9.76
N SER A 470 9.73 11.23 11.08
CA SER A 470 8.58 10.98 11.96
C SER A 470 7.59 12.16 12.02
N PHE A 471 6.31 11.85 11.79
CA PHE A 471 5.17 12.74 12.00
C PHE A 471 4.91 12.94 13.51
N LYS A 472 5.87 13.56 14.18
CA LYS A 472 5.94 13.68 15.64
C LYS A 472 4.89 14.57 16.28
N LYS A 473 4.08 15.30 15.51
CA LYS A 473 3.15 16.26 16.09
C LYS A 473 1.79 15.60 16.31
N ASN A 474 1.73 14.90 17.44
CA ASN A 474 0.52 14.55 18.17
C ASN A 474 -0.57 13.83 17.35
N PRO A 475 -0.51 12.49 17.23
CA PRO A 475 -1.40 11.75 16.36
C PRO A 475 -2.84 11.82 16.84
N VAL A 476 -3.62 12.63 16.12
CA VAL A 476 -5.02 12.90 16.42
C VAL A 476 -5.85 11.61 16.48
N GLY A 477 -5.54 10.62 15.65
CA GLY A 477 -6.35 9.41 15.51
C GLY A 477 -6.40 8.52 16.76
N LYS A 478 -5.29 8.43 17.52
CA LYS A 478 -5.27 7.70 18.80
C LYS A 478 -6.20 8.31 19.84
N ARG A 479 -6.37 9.63 19.79
CA ARG A 479 -7.28 10.37 20.66
C ARG A 479 -8.71 10.28 20.15
N LEU A 480 -8.95 10.56 18.86
CA LEU A 480 -10.28 10.55 18.27
C LEU A 480 -10.97 9.18 18.39
N THR A 481 -10.23 8.07 18.32
CA THR A 481 -10.77 6.71 18.50
C THR A 481 -11.38 6.45 19.88
N ARG A 482 -10.94 7.17 20.92
CA ARG A 482 -11.43 7.01 22.30
C ARG A 482 -12.58 7.95 22.65
N LEU A 483 -12.73 9.04 21.91
CA LEU A 483 -13.69 10.09 22.20
C LEU A 483 -15.05 9.80 21.55
N ASN A 484 -16.11 9.94 22.33
CA ASN A 484 -17.51 9.84 21.87
C ASN A 484 -18.24 11.19 21.92
N ARG A 485 -17.65 12.20 22.56
CA ARG A 485 -18.22 13.53 22.71
C ARG A 485 -17.34 14.59 22.06
N PHE A 486 -17.93 15.56 21.36
CA PHE A 486 -17.21 16.68 20.74
C PHE A 486 -17.95 18.00 20.93
N LEU A 487 -17.21 19.05 21.29
CA LEU A 487 -17.65 20.43 21.26
C LEU A 487 -17.07 21.10 20.01
N ILE A 488 -17.93 21.54 19.07
CA ILE A 488 -17.51 22.21 17.84
C ILE A 488 -18.16 23.59 17.75
N CYS A 489 -17.39 24.65 17.83
CA CYS A 489 -17.91 26.02 17.86
C CYS A 489 -17.51 26.82 16.62
N ASP A 490 -18.37 27.73 16.16
CA ASP A 490 -17.90 28.85 15.35
C ASP A 490 -16.95 29.74 16.17
N ILE A 491 -16.08 30.47 15.48
CA ILE A 491 -15.11 31.36 16.11
C ILE A 491 -15.75 32.73 16.36
N ASP A 492 -16.14 33.42 15.29
CA ASP A 492 -16.51 34.83 15.31
C ASP A 492 -17.92 34.98 15.91
N ASP A 493 -18.12 35.95 16.79
CA ASP A 493 -19.39 36.16 17.50
C ASP A 493 -19.93 34.93 18.28
N THR A 494 -19.14 33.87 18.43
CA THR A 494 -19.50 32.65 19.15
C THR A 494 -18.46 32.31 20.23
N LEU A 495 -17.24 31.91 19.84
CA LEU A 495 -16.14 31.71 20.81
C LEU A 495 -15.55 33.04 21.28
N ILE A 496 -15.39 34.00 20.36
CA ILE A 496 -14.73 35.29 20.61
C ILE A 496 -15.69 36.46 20.36
N GLY A 497 -15.39 37.64 20.93
CA GLY A 497 -16.20 38.86 20.80
C GLY A 497 -16.83 39.33 22.12
N GLY A 498 -16.99 38.41 23.08
CA GLY A 498 -17.49 38.70 24.42
C GLY A 498 -16.40 38.97 25.49
N PRO A 499 -16.77 39.02 26.78
CA PRO A 499 -15.85 39.29 27.88
C PRO A 499 -14.74 38.23 28.02
N GLU A 500 -13.49 38.67 28.22
CA GLU A 500 -12.32 37.77 28.38
C GLU A 500 -12.47 36.78 29.54
N LYS A 501 -13.18 37.18 30.61
CA LYS A 501 -13.44 36.32 31.78
C LYS A 501 -14.22 35.06 31.41
N ASP A 502 -15.24 35.19 30.56
CA ASP A 502 -16.11 34.06 30.18
C ASP A 502 -15.39 33.14 29.20
N LEU A 503 -14.61 33.71 28.27
CA LEU A 503 -13.72 32.95 27.40
C LEU A 503 -12.67 32.18 28.21
N GLY A 504 -12.04 32.82 29.21
CA GLY A 504 -11.09 32.17 30.11
C GLY A 504 -11.69 30.99 30.87
N ARG A 505 -12.95 31.13 31.33
CA ARG A 505 -13.71 30.04 31.97
C ARG A 505 -13.97 28.89 31.00
N LEU A 506 -14.41 29.18 29.78
CA LEU A 506 -14.64 28.16 28.75
C LEU A 506 -13.33 27.42 28.39
N ILE A 507 -12.22 28.15 28.26
CA ILE A 507 -10.89 27.56 28.04
C ILE A 507 -10.52 26.60 29.16
N GLY A 508 -10.72 27.00 30.43
CA GLY A 508 -10.50 26.11 31.58
C GLY A 508 -11.32 24.83 31.47
N ILE A 509 -12.63 24.96 31.20
CA ILE A 509 -13.52 23.80 31.01
C ILE A 509 -13.03 22.86 29.90
N ILE A 510 -12.62 23.40 28.74
CA ILE A 510 -12.09 22.59 27.62
C ILE A 510 -10.79 21.88 28.02
N GLN A 511 -9.91 22.54 28.75
CA GLN A 511 -8.62 21.99 29.17
C GLN A 511 -8.78 20.91 30.24
N ASP A 512 -9.62 21.15 31.23
CA ASP A 512 -9.86 20.24 32.36
C ASP A 512 -10.56 18.94 31.92
N ASN A 513 -11.38 19.02 30.86
CA ASN A 513 -12.19 17.89 30.36
C ASN A 513 -11.65 17.31 29.05
N ARG A 514 -10.35 17.51 28.78
CA ARG A 514 -9.73 17.10 27.51
C ARG A 514 -9.89 15.59 27.27
N ASP A 515 -9.85 14.75 28.29
CA ASP A 515 -9.98 13.29 28.10
C ASP A 515 -11.43 12.81 27.93
N GLU A 516 -12.42 13.65 28.25
CA GLU A 516 -13.85 13.32 28.13
C GLU A 516 -14.43 13.68 26.77
N PHE A 517 -14.05 14.84 26.21
CA PHE A 517 -14.53 15.29 24.91
C PHE A 517 -13.43 15.93 24.05
N GLY A 518 -13.65 15.87 22.73
CA GLY A 518 -12.80 16.54 21.76
C GLY A 518 -13.25 17.97 21.50
N PHE A 519 -12.29 18.88 21.32
CA PHE A 519 -12.58 20.27 20.97
C PHE A 519 -12.35 20.49 19.48
N GLY A 520 -13.31 21.12 18.81
CA GLY A 520 -13.21 21.49 17.40
C GLY A 520 -13.73 22.89 17.13
N VAL A 521 -13.40 23.41 15.96
CA VAL A 521 -13.97 24.67 15.47
C VAL A 521 -14.53 24.52 14.06
N ALA A 522 -15.57 25.27 13.74
CA ALA A 522 -16.19 25.30 12.42
C ALA A 522 -16.45 26.74 11.96
N THR A 523 -15.60 27.26 11.08
CA THR A 523 -15.54 28.70 10.76
C THR A 523 -15.61 29.01 9.26
N GLY A 524 -16.05 30.22 8.93
CA GLY A 524 -15.95 30.77 7.58
C GLY A 524 -14.52 31.16 7.16
N ARG A 525 -13.64 31.39 8.14
CA ARG A 525 -12.22 31.72 7.94
C ARG A 525 -11.48 30.59 7.22
N ASN A 526 -10.47 30.96 6.41
CA ASN A 526 -9.48 29.99 5.94
C ASN A 526 -8.62 29.46 7.11
N LEU A 527 -7.80 28.43 6.87
CA LEU A 527 -7.02 27.79 7.94
C LEU A 527 -6.11 28.77 8.67
N ASP A 528 -5.36 29.59 7.94
CA ASP A 528 -4.38 30.51 8.53
C ASP A 528 -5.06 31.60 9.37
N ALA A 529 -6.17 32.16 8.88
CA ALA A 529 -6.96 33.15 9.61
C ALA A 529 -7.66 32.54 10.84
N ALA A 530 -8.11 31.29 10.76
CA ALA A 530 -8.68 30.55 11.89
C ALA A 530 -7.61 30.32 12.97
N MET A 531 -6.45 29.77 12.58
CA MET A 531 -5.33 29.54 13.49
C MET A 531 -4.80 30.83 14.12
N GLY A 532 -4.73 31.92 13.34
CA GLY A 532 -4.37 33.24 13.85
C GLY A 532 -5.35 33.74 14.92
N ALA A 533 -6.65 33.58 14.70
CA ALA A 533 -7.67 33.95 15.68
C ALA A 533 -7.58 33.11 16.97
N LEU A 534 -7.40 31.80 16.85
CA LEU A 534 -7.23 30.91 18.01
C LEU A 534 -6.01 31.28 18.85
N ARG A 535 -4.86 31.51 18.21
CA ARG A 535 -3.61 31.91 18.88
C ARG A 535 -3.73 33.27 19.56
N LYS A 536 -4.31 34.26 18.87
CA LYS A 536 -4.50 35.61 19.40
C LYS A 536 -5.31 35.60 20.71
N ASN A 537 -6.33 34.74 20.77
CA ASN A 537 -7.23 34.63 21.92
C ASN A 537 -6.84 33.52 22.92
N ARG A 538 -5.64 32.94 22.79
CA ARG A 538 -5.10 31.89 23.69
C ARG A 538 -6.02 30.67 23.84
N LEU A 539 -6.81 30.36 22.82
CA LEU A 539 -7.65 29.16 22.80
C LEU A 539 -6.77 27.90 22.72
N PRO A 540 -7.18 26.79 23.35
CA PRO A 540 -6.48 25.51 23.23
C PRO A 540 -6.50 25.06 21.77
N GLU A 541 -5.45 24.33 21.37
CA GLU A 541 -5.36 23.76 20.02
C GLU A 541 -6.53 22.78 19.79
N PRO A 542 -7.38 23.01 18.77
CA PRO A 542 -8.48 22.11 18.46
C PRO A 542 -7.99 20.76 17.94
N ASP A 543 -8.71 19.69 18.29
CA ASP A 543 -8.53 18.38 17.68
C ASP A 543 -8.94 18.42 16.19
N ILE A 544 -9.94 19.23 15.84
CA ILE A 544 -10.52 19.34 14.50
C ILE A 544 -10.75 20.81 14.15
N ILE A 545 -10.34 21.21 12.94
CA ILE A 545 -10.58 22.55 12.39
C ILE A 545 -11.34 22.38 11.06
N ILE A 546 -12.59 22.82 11.04
CA ILE A 546 -13.42 22.89 9.85
C ILE A 546 -13.37 24.34 9.37
N SER A 547 -12.67 24.59 8.27
CA SER A 547 -12.40 25.94 7.76
C SER A 547 -13.09 26.17 6.41
N SER A 548 -13.06 27.41 5.95
CA SER A 548 -13.58 27.83 4.65
C SER A 548 -15.02 27.39 4.43
N VAL A 549 -15.87 27.66 5.45
CA VAL A 549 -17.30 27.34 5.47
C VAL A 549 -17.57 25.83 5.35
N GLY A 550 -16.60 25.01 5.79
CA GLY A 550 -16.66 23.55 5.75
C GLY A 550 -16.22 22.91 4.44
N SER A 551 -15.55 23.65 3.56
CA SER A 551 -14.88 23.08 2.39
C SER A 551 -13.51 22.46 2.70
N ALA A 552 -12.99 22.64 3.91
CA ALA A 552 -11.75 22.01 4.36
C ALA A 552 -11.86 21.49 5.80
N ILE A 553 -11.21 20.36 6.07
CA ILE A 553 -11.08 19.76 7.40
C ILE A 553 -9.60 19.57 7.65
N HIS A 554 -9.11 20.05 8.78
CA HIS A 554 -7.76 19.84 9.26
C HIS A 554 -7.80 19.25 10.66
N TYR A 555 -6.75 18.54 11.03
CA TYR A 555 -6.59 17.99 12.36
C TYR A 555 -5.43 18.69 13.05
N ARG A 556 -5.69 19.38 14.16
CA ARG A 556 -4.68 20.15 14.92
C ARG A 556 -3.95 21.17 14.04
N ASP A 557 -2.67 21.43 14.29
CA ASP A 557 -1.79 22.27 13.47
C ASP A 557 -1.34 21.65 12.14
N GLN A 558 -1.85 20.47 11.76
CA GLN A 558 -1.46 19.85 10.50
C GLN A 558 -1.95 20.70 9.32
N ARG A 559 -0.99 21.17 8.51
CA ARG A 559 -1.27 21.92 7.27
C ARG A 559 -1.92 21.08 6.18
N PHE A 560 -1.87 19.75 6.30
CA PHE A 560 -2.47 18.87 5.31
C PHE A 560 -3.97 18.66 5.62
N PRO A 561 -4.86 18.95 4.66
CA PRO A 561 -6.29 18.72 4.83
C PRO A 561 -6.62 17.22 4.84
N ASP A 562 -7.80 16.88 5.35
CA ASP A 562 -8.38 15.55 5.22
C ASP A 562 -8.66 15.26 3.74
N LEU A 563 -7.81 14.42 3.13
CA LEU A 563 -7.91 14.10 1.72
C LEU A 563 -9.18 13.33 1.37
N GLY A 564 -9.70 12.51 2.30
CA GLY A 564 -10.97 11.82 2.10
C GLY A 564 -12.13 12.80 2.03
N TRP A 565 -12.11 13.86 2.84
CA TRP A 565 -13.06 14.95 2.72
C TRP A 565 -12.94 15.68 1.37
N LEU A 566 -11.72 16.04 0.96
CA LEU A 566 -11.49 16.71 -0.33
C LEU A 566 -11.96 15.85 -1.51
N ALA A 567 -11.64 14.55 -1.52
CA ALA A 567 -12.11 13.61 -2.52
C ALA A 567 -13.64 13.54 -2.52
N HIS A 568 -14.27 13.44 -1.34
CA HIS A 568 -15.71 13.38 -1.16
C HIS A 568 -16.45 14.60 -1.76
N ILE A 569 -15.96 15.81 -1.47
CA ILE A 569 -16.59 17.06 -1.92
C ILE A 569 -16.26 17.43 -3.37
N SER A 570 -15.14 16.95 -3.92
CA SER A 570 -14.71 17.28 -5.29
C SER A 570 -15.67 16.81 -6.40
N SER A 571 -16.57 15.88 -6.08
CA SER A 571 -17.47 15.27 -7.06
C SER A 571 -18.33 16.29 -7.82
N LYS A 572 -18.10 16.38 -9.14
CA LYS A 572 -18.79 17.30 -10.07
C LYS A 572 -18.63 18.79 -9.73
N TRP A 573 -17.61 19.14 -8.94
CA TRP A 573 -17.25 20.53 -8.70
C TRP A 573 -16.45 21.08 -9.88
N ASN A 574 -16.86 22.25 -10.40
CA ASN A 574 -16.11 22.97 -11.41
C ASN A 574 -16.10 24.46 -11.05
N ARG A 575 -15.04 24.87 -10.34
CA ARG A 575 -14.87 26.22 -9.82
C ARG A 575 -14.87 27.26 -10.95
N ASP A 576 -14.08 27.05 -11.99
CA ASP A 576 -13.87 28.04 -13.05
C ASP A 576 -15.14 28.28 -13.85
N LYS A 577 -15.89 27.21 -14.17
CA LYS A 577 -17.20 27.31 -14.82
C LYS A 577 -18.19 28.11 -13.98
N ILE A 578 -18.24 27.85 -12.66
CA ILE A 578 -19.13 28.59 -11.75
C ILE A 578 -18.73 30.06 -11.69
N GLN A 579 -17.44 30.34 -11.52
CA GLN A 579 -16.94 31.71 -11.47
C GLN A 579 -17.28 32.49 -12.75
N GLU A 580 -17.14 31.85 -13.92
CA GLU A 580 -17.47 32.46 -15.22
C GLU A 580 -18.96 32.79 -15.34
N LEU A 581 -19.84 31.87 -14.96
CA LEU A 581 -21.30 32.09 -15.00
C LEU A 581 -21.75 33.26 -14.10
N LEU A 582 -21.08 33.44 -12.96
CA LEU A 582 -21.43 34.47 -12.00
C LEU A 582 -20.89 35.87 -12.35
N LYS A 583 -19.92 35.98 -13.27
CA LYS A 583 -19.42 37.29 -13.75
C LYS A 583 -20.51 38.17 -14.36
N GLY A 584 -21.55 37.56 -14.94
CA GLY A 584 -22.68 38.27 -15.56
C GLY A 584 -23.65 38.93 -14.58
N LEU A 585 -23.50 38.73 -13.26
CA LEU A 585 -24.42 39.25 -12.25
C LEU A 585 -23.88 40.55 -11.62
N PRO A 586 -24.41 41.73 -11.95
CA PRO A 586 -23.82 43.04 -11.57
C PRO A 586 -23.93 43.37 -10.07
N PHE A 587 -24.67 42.57 -9.31
CA PHE A 587 -24.83 42.70 -7.86
C PHE A 587 -23.85 41.83 -7.08
N LEU A 588 -23.01 41.04 -7.76
CA LEU A 588 -21.93 40.26 -7.14
C LEU A 588 -20.57 40.95 -7.37
N LYS A 589 -19.79 41.09 -6.31
CA LYS A 589 -18.39 41.50 -6.36
C LYS A 589 -17.54 40.40 -5.73
N LEU A 590 -16.54 39.89 -6.43
CA LEU A 590 -15.64 38.87 -5.87
C LEU A 590 -14.94 39.44 -4.62
N GLN A 591 -14.84 38.63 -3.57
CA GLN A 591 -14.03 38.96 -2.39
C GLN A 591 -12.54 38.85 -2.72
N GLU A 592 -11.72 39.30 -1.78
CA GLU A 592 -10.26 39.30 -1.82
C GLU A 592 -9.67 37.89 -2.02
N GLU A 593 -8.42 37.78 -2.47
CA GLU A 593 -7.79 36.50 -2.82
C GLU A 593 -7.74 35.55 -1.61
N GLU A 594 -7.52 36.07 -0.42
CA GLU A 594 -7.46 35.33 0.84
C GLU A 594 -8.81 34.71 1.22
N ALA A 595 -9.91 35.24 0.68
CA ALA A 595 -11.24 34.69 0.87
C ALA A 595 -11.56 33.57 -0.14
N GLN A 596 -10.76 33.39 -1.20
CA GLN A 596 -10.98 32.37 -2.21
C GLN A 596 -10.24 31.08 -1.88
N GLU A 597 -10.85 29.92 -2.17
CA GLU A 597 -10.20 28.61 -2.02
C GLU A 597 -10.49 27.71 -3.22
N ARG A 598 -9.76 26.60 -3.32
CA ARG A 598 -10.01 25.58 -4.36
C ARG A 598 -11.46 25.06 -4.36
N PHE A 599 -12.06 24.94 -3.19
CA PHE A 599 -13.43 24.45 -2.99
C PHE A 599 -14.35 25.52 -2.38
N LYS A 600 -14.07 26.80 -2.60
CA LYS A 600 -14.92 27.92 -2.19
C LYS A 600 -14.76 29.12 -3.13
N LEU A 601 -15.89 29.69 -3.55
CA LEU A 601 -15.94 31.01 -4.19
C LEU A 601 -16.72 31.96 -3.31
N SER A 602 -16.12 33.09 -2.93
CA SER A 602 -16.71 34.04 -2.00
C SER A 602 -16.97 35.39 -2.69
N TYR A 603 -18.18 35.92 -2.55
CA TYR A 603 -18.64 37.19 -3.14
C TYR A 603 -19.24 38.10 -2.07
N TYR A 604 -19.10 39.41 -2.25
CA TYR A 604 -19.99 40.40 -1.68
C TYR A 604 -21.22 40.52 -2.58
N MET A 605 -22.41 40.28 -2.04
CA MET A 605 -23.69 40.40 -2.73
C MET A 605 -24.43 41.64 -2.23
N LYS A 606 -24.89 42.50 -3.14
CA LYS A 606 -25.78 43.62 -2.78
C LYS A 606 -27.14 43.06 -2.32
N PRO A 607 -27.75 43.57 -1.23
CA PRO A 607 -29.03 43.08 -0.74
C PRO A 607 -30.15 43.15 -1.80
N GLY A 608 -31.05 42.17 -1.78
CA GLY A 608 -32.26 42.14 -2.62
C GLY A 608 -32.98 40.79 -2.53
N LYS A 609 -34.32 40.82 -2.64
CA LYS A 609 -35.17 39.63 -2.42
C LYS A 609 -35.03 38.55 -3.50
N ASP A 610 -34.62 38.92 -4.71
CA ASP A 610 -34.51 38.05 -5.89
C ASP A 610 -33.08 37.56 -6.16
N ARG A 611 -32.07 38.11 -5.47
CA ARG A 611 -30.65 37.91 -5.78
C ARG A 611 -30.21 36.45 -5.69
N LEU A 612 -30.60 35.76 -4.62
CA LEU A 612 -30.29 34.34 -4.43
C LEU A 612 -30.95 33.48 -5.51
N THR A 613 -32.19 33.81 -5.91
CA THR A 613 -32.89 33.11 -6.99
C THR A 613 -32.17 33.28 -8.32
N MET A 614 -31.74 34.50 -8.66
CA MET A 614 -30.97 34.76 -9.89
C MET A 614 -29.64 33.98 -9.93
N VAL A 615 -28.92 33.91 -8.80
CA VAL A 615 -27.72 33.08 -8.68
C VAL A 615 -28.06 31.60 -8.88
N HIS A 616 -29.14 31.13 -8.26
CA HIS A 616 -29.59 29.75 -8.38
C HIS A 616 -29.90 29.39 -9.84
N ASP A 617 -30.65 30.24 -10.53
CA ASP A 617 -31.07 30.05 -11.92
C ASP A 617 -29.88 30.01 -12.88
N ALA A 618 -28.90 30.90 -12.70
CA ALA A 618 -27.69 30.93 -13.53
C ALA A 618 -26.89 29.63 -13.41
N LEU A 619 -26.74 29.11 -12.20
CA LEU A 619 -25.97 27.88 -11.96
C LEU A 619 -26.75 26.62 -12.33
N CYS A 620 -28.06 26.57 -12.07
CA CYS A 620 -28.93 25.45 -12.41
C CYS A 620 -29.11 25.30 -13.92
N SER A 621 -29.28 26.41 -14.65
CA SER A 621 -29.38 26.39 -16.12
C SER A 621 -28.14 25.80 -16.78
N ALA A 622 -26.97 25.93 -16.16
CA ALA A 622 -25.72 25.35 -16.62
C ALA A 622 -25.44 23.93 -16.07
N SER A 623 -26.40 23.31 -15.37
CA SER A 623 -26.27 22.01 -14.71
C SER A 623 -25.09 21.92 -13.72
N CYS A 624 -24.72 23.04 -13.08
CA CYS A 624 -23.68 23.02 -12.04
C CYS A 624 -24.22 22.36 -10.77
N ARG A 625 -23.35 21.61 -10.06
CA ARG A 625 -23.65 21.09 -8.72
C ARG A 625 -22.90 21.90 -7.66
N TYR A 626 -23.66 22.59 -6.83
CA TYR A 626 -23.13 23.55 -5.86
C TYR A 626 -23.98 23.59 -4.59
N ASN A 627 -23.44 24.19 -3.54
CA ASN A 627 -24.15 24.58 -2.34
C ASN A 627 -23.95 26.08 -2.14
N ILE A 628 -24.99 26.80 -1.72
CA ILE A 628 -24.92 28.25 -1.46
C ILE A 628 -25.03 28.47 0.04
N ILE A 629 -24.13 29.26 0.58
CA ILE A 629 -24.22 29.80 1.93
C ILE A 629 -24.30 31.32 1.82
N TYR A 630 -25.36 31.90 2.37
CA TYR A 630 -25.54 33.35 2.44
C TYR A 630 -25.60 33.74 3.91
N SER A 631 -24.87 34.79 4.29
CA SER A 631 -24.78 35.21 5.69
C SER A 631 -24.53 36.71 5.84
N GLN A 632 -24.98 37.23 6.98
CA GLN A 632 -24.84 38.63 7.42
C GLN A 632 -25.31 39.64 6.36
N ASP A 633 -26.37 39.30 5.63
CA ASP A 633 -26.96 40.11 4.56
C ASP A 633 -25.99 40.65 3.49
N ARG A 634 -24.82 40.02 3.32
CA ARG A 634 -23.79 40.51 2.38
C ARG A 634 -22.87 39.44 1.82
N PHE A 635 -22.55 38.39 2.57
CA PHE A 635 -21.56 37.40 2.16
C PHE A 635 -22.24 36.22 1.46
N LEU A 636 -21.80 35.93 0.24
CA LEU A 636 -22.27 34.80 -0.56
C LEU A 636 -21.10 33.86 -0.84
N ASP A 637 -21.19 32.63 -0.35
CA ASP A 637 -20.23 31.57 -0.61
C ASP A 637 -20.85 30.48 -1.50
N ILE A 638 -20.16 30.13 -2.58
CA ILE A 638 -20.49 28.99 -3.43
C ILE A 638 -19.49 27.87 -3.16
N LEU A 639 -20.01 26.75 -2.70
CA LEU A 639 -19.26 25.56 -2.30
C LEU A 639 -19.63 24.37 -3.19
N PRO A 640 -18.83 23.29 -3.19
CA PRO A 640 -19.28 22.02 -3.70
C PRO A 640 -20.62 21.59 -3.07
N PHE A 641 -21.46 20.91 -3.85
CA PHE A 641 -22.78 20.46 -3.39
C PHE A 641 -22.74 19.68 -2.05
N ARG A 642 -21.66 18.93 -1.82
CA ARG A 642 -21.45 18.11 -0.61
C ARG A 642 -20.73 18.84 0.53
N ALA A 643 -20.38 20.11 0.37
CA ALA A 643 -19.61 20.87 1.35
C ALA A 643 -20.48 21.89 2.11
N SER A 644 -20.30 21.91 3.42
CA SER A 644 -20.76 22.92 4.37
C SER A 644 -20.21 22.57 5.76
N LYS A 645 -20.29 23.48 6.74
CA LYS A 645 -19.95 23.18 8.13
C LYS A 645 -20.70 21.95 8.65
N GLY A 646 -22.01 21.88 8.42
CA GLY A 646 -22.84 20.76 8.84
C GLY A 646 -22.50 19.43 8.14
N LYS A 647 -22.22 19.44 6.84
CA LYS A 647 -21.82 18.21 6.11
C LYS A 647 -20.43 17.73 6.53
N ALA A 648 -19.49 18.64 6.79
CA ALA A 648 -18.17 18.30 7.32
C ALA A 648 -18.25 17.61 8.69
N ILE A 649 -19.06 18.13 9.61
CA ILE A 649 -19.30 17.49 10.93
C ILE A 649 -19.92 16.10 10.78
N ARG A 650 -20.89 15.93 9.87
CA ARG A 650 -21.51 14.62 9.60
C ARG A 650 -20.52 13.64 8.96
N TYR A 651 -19.62 14.11 8.12
CA TYR A 651 -18.53 13.29 7.57
C TYR A 651 -17.56 12.83 8.66
N LEU A 652 -17.18 13.72 9.60
CA LEU A 652 -16.36 13.36 10.75
C LEU A 652 -17.05 12.34 11.67
N SER A 653 -18.34 12.55 11.95
CA SER A 653 -19.18 11.60 12.68
C SER A 653 -19.20 10.23 11.99
N TYR A 654 -19.32 10.19 10.66
CA TYR A 654 -19.22 8.95 9.91
C TYR A 654 -17.82 8.32 10.01
N LYS A 655 -16.76 9.07 9.68
CA LYS A 655 -15.38 8.58 9.56
C LYS A 655 -14.86 8.02 10.89
N TRP A 656 -15.12 8.75 11.97
CA TRP A 656 -14.67 8.40 13.31
C TRP A 656 -15.74 7.70 14.14
N GLU A 657 -16.89 7.34 13.56
CA GLU A 657 -18.05 6.74 14.26
C GLU A 657 -18.41 7.42 15.60
N ILE A 658 -18.32 8.75 15.61
CA ILE A 658 -18.74 9.56 16.76
C ILE A 658 -20.26 9.67 16.69
N PRO A 659 -21.01 9.31 17.76
CA PRO A 659 -22.45 9.42 17.77
C PRO A 659 -22.87 10.89 17.62
N GLN A 660 -23.81 11.20 16.73
CA GLN A 660 -24.27 12.58 16.52
C GLN A 660 -24.85 13.20 17.79
N SER A 661 -25.47 12.39 18.66
CA SER A 661 -25.97 12.82 19.98
C SER A 661 -24.86 13.18 20.97
N GLY A 662 -23.60 12.83 20.68
CA GLY A 662 -22.43 13.24 21.46
C GLY A 662 -21.75 14.50 20.89
N ILE A 663 -22.24 15.08 19.81
CA ILE A 663 -21.62 16.26 19.19
C ILE A 663 -22.47 17.48 19.51
N MET A 664 -21.91 18.38 20.34
CA MET A 664 -22.46 19.69 20.59
C MET A 664 -21.85 20.72 19.65
N VAL A 665 -22.70 21.52 19.04
CA VAL A 665 -22.30 22.54 18.07
C VAL A 665 -22.81 23.91 18.49
N CYS A 666 -21.99 24.95 18.34
CA CYS A 666 -22.34 26.32 18.75
C CYS A 666 -22.14 27.29 17.59
N GLY A 667 -23.09 28.20 17.38
CA GLY A 667 -23.01 29.24 16.35
C GLY A 667 -23.98 30.40 16.59
N ASP A 668 -23.83 31.47 15.82
CA ASP A 668 -24.57 32.72 15.98
C ASP A 668 -25.22 33.22 14.67
N SER A 669 -24.80 32.72 13.49
CA SER A 669 -25.19 33.29 12.20
C SER A 669 -25.75 32.28 11.20
N GLY A 670 -26.33 32.73 10.09
CA GLY A 670 -26.93 31.84 9.08
C GLY A 670 -25.95 30.85 8.44
N ASN A 671 -24.64 31.13 8.44
CA ASN A 671 -23.64 30.17 7.94
C ASN A 671 -23.46 28.94 8.88
N ASP A 672 -23.98 29.02 10.11
CA ASP A 672 -23.96 27.95 11.12
C ASP A 672 -25.23 27.09 11.09
N GLU A 673 -26.28 27.56 10.41
CA GLU A 673 -27.60 26.95 10.44
C GLU A 673 -27.58 25.44 10.16
N GLU A 674 -26.82 25.01 9.15
CA GLU A 674 -26.79 23.60 8.75
C GLU A 674 -26.11 22.69 9.78
N MET A 675 -25.13 23.22 10.55
CA MET A 675 -24.54 22.45 11.64
C MET A 675 -25.46 22.41 12.86
N LEU A 676 -26.18 23.49 13.17
CA LEU A 676 -27.09 23.57 14.32
C LEU A 676 -28.30 22.63 14.20
N ARG A 677 -28.73 22.28 12.98
CA ARG A 677 -29.89 21.42 12.72
C ARG A 677 -29.59 19.91 12.79
N GLY A 678 -30.62 19.13 13.08
CA GLY A 678 -30.63 17.67 12.88
C GLY A 678 -30.58 16.88 14.18
N ARG A 679 -29.68 15.89 14.27
CA ARG A 679 -29.50 15.03 15.47
C ARG A 679 -28.32 15.45 16.35
N LEU A 680 -27.67 16.57 16.02
CA LEU A 680 -26.59 17.17 16.81
C LEU A 680 -27.20 17.96 17.97
N LEU A 681 -26.41 18.25 19.01
CA LEU A 681 -26.84 19.11 20.12
C LEU A 681 -26.52 20.56 19.76
N GLY A 682 -27.49 21.28 19.18
CA GLY A 682 -27.30 22.65 18.73
C GLY A 682 -27.41 23.66 19.87
N VAL A 683 -26.51 24.64 19.91
CA VAL A 683 -26.56 25.81 20.79
C VAL A 683 -26.46 27.08 19.95
N VAL A 684 -27.47 27.92 20.04
CA VAL A 684 -27.49 29.27 19.47
C VAL A 684 -27.18 30.25 20.61
N VAL A 685 -26.07 30.97 20.53
CA VAL A 685 -25.64 31.92 21.59
C VAL A 685 -26.52 33.18 21.60
N GLY A 686 -26.65 33.86 22.73
CA GLY A 686 -27.62 34.95 22.93
C GLY A 686 -27.51 36.13 21.97
N ASN A 687 -26.32 36.38 21.43
CA ASN A 687 -26.03 37.46 20.46
C ASN A 687 -26.23 37.04 18.98
N TYR A 688 -27.04 36.00 18.74
CA TYR A 688 -27.31 35.46 17.41
C TYR A 688 -28.00 36.46 16.46
N LYS A 689 -27.79 36.26 15.16
CA LYS A 689 -28.39 37.11 14.10
C LYS A 689 -29.82 36.64 13.74
N PRO A 690 -30.72 37.53 13.28
CA PRO A 690 -32.12 37.20 12.96
C PRO A 690 -32.31 36.00 12.02
N GLU A 691 -31.32 35.73 11.17
CA GLU A 691 -31.27 34.56 10.27
C GLU A 691 -31.53 33.21 10.98
N LEU A 692 -31.18 33.09 12.28
CA LEU A 692 -31.36 31.85 13.06
C LEU A 692 -32.70 31.76 13.80
N GLU A 693 -33.55 32.78 13.80
CA GLU A 693 -34.83 32.76 14.55
C GLU A 693 -35.75 31.60 14.15
N LYS A 694 -35.71 31.21 12.88
CA LYS A 694 -36.42 30.05 12.32
C LYS A 694 -36.03 28.71 12.96
N LEU A 695 -34.97 28.66 13.77
CA LEU A 695 -34.56 27.47 14.51
C LEU A 695 -35.26 27.35 15.88
N LYS A 696 -35.92 28.40 16.38
CA LYS A 696 -36.62 28.36 17.68
C LYS A 696 -37.68 27.27 17.69
N GLY A 697 -37.72 26.49 18.79
CA GLY A 697 -38.68 25.40 18.98
C GLY A 697 -38.33 24.10 18.25
N LEU A 698 -37.26 24.06 17.44
CA LEU A 698 -36.80 22.80 16.86
C LEU A 698 -36.14 21.92 17.92
N LYS A 699 -36.45 20.62 17.88
CA LYS A 699 -35.91 19.64 18.82
C LYS A 699 -34.39 19.54 18.69
N GLY A 700 -33.69 19.55 19.83
CA GLY A 700 -32.23 19.43 19.89
C GLY A 700 -31.47 20.72 19.61
N ILE A 701 -32.18 21.87 19.60
CA ILE A 701 -31.57 23.20 19.50
C ILE A 701 -31.92 23.99 20.76
N TYR A 702 -30.89 24.49 21.43
CA TYR A 702 -31.00 25.33 22.61
C TYR A 702 -30.63 26.77 22.25
N PHE A 703 -31.47 27.72 22.64
CA PHE A 703 -31.17 29.15 22.54
C PHE A 703 -30.70 29.63 23.91
N ALA A 704 -29.42 29.97 24.02
CA ALA A 704 -28.85 30.45 25.25
C ALA A 704 -29.32 31.89 25.56
N GLY A 705 -29.53 32.18 26.84
CA GLY A 705 -29.76 33.55 27.29
C GLY A 705 -28.48 34.38 27.31
N ALA A 706 -27.33 33.73 27.59
CA ALA A 706 -26.02 34.36 27.61
C ALA A 706 -25.37 34.44 26.21
N GLU A 707 -24.54 35.46 26.03
CA GLU A 707 -23.85 35.76 24.77
C GLU A 707 -22.46 35.08 24.69
N TYR A 708 -21.96 34.88 23.47
CA TYR A 708 -20.60 34.39 23.17
C TYR A 708 -20.23 33.12 23.99
N ALA A 709 -19.02 33.09 24.56
CA ALA A 709 -18.51 31.99 25.36
C ALA A 709 -19.39 31.64 26.58
N ALA A 710 -20.07 32.62 27.19
CA ALA A 710 -20.99 32.37 28.29
C ALA A 710 -22.22 31.57 27.83
N GLY A 711 -22.73 31.84 26.62
CA GLY A 711 -23.80 31.06 26.00
C GLY A 711 -23.40 29.61 25.70
N ILE A 712 -22.13 29.38 25.34
CA ILE A 712 -21.58 28.02 25.16
C ILE A 712 -21.57 27.27 26.50
N ILE A 713 -21.13 27.92 27.58
CA ILE A 713 -21.13 27.35 28.93
C ILE A 713 -22.55 27.02 29.40
N GLU A 714 -23.52 27.89 29.11
CA GLU A 714 -24.93 27.65 29.38
C GLU A 714 -25.43 26.41 28.62
N GLY A 715 -25.07 26.26 27.34
CA GLY A 715 -25.36 25.08 26.54
C GLY A 715 -24.75 23.79 27.08
N LEU A 716 -23.49 23.82 27.55
CA LEU A 716 -22.85 22.69 28.22
C LEU A 716 -23.67 22.22 29.44
N GLY A 717 -24.17 23.18 30.24
CA GLY A 717 -25.04 22.90 31.37
C GLY A 717 -26.41 22.33 30.96
N HIS A 718 -27.05 22.94 29.96
CA HIS A 718 -28.35 22.50 29.45
C HIS A 718 -28.35 21.04 29.01
N TYR A 719 -27.34 20.65 28.21
CA TYR A 719 -27.23 19.28 27.70
C TYR A 719 -26.56 18.31 28.68
N LYS A 720 -26.14 18.77 29.87
CA LYS A 720 -25.32 17.99 30.82
C LYS A 720 -24.14 17.33 30.10
N PHE A 721 -23.45 18.12 29.29
CA PHE A 721 -22.47 17.63 28.32
C PHE A 721 -21.21 17.08 29.00
N ILE A 722 -20.91 17.60 30.19
CA ILE A 722 -19.82 17.22 31.07
C ILE A 722 -20.45 16.60 32.32
N GLU A 723 -19.88 15.51 32.83
CA GLU A 723 -20.30 14.95 34.12
C GLU A 723 -19.71 15.85 35.23
N GLY A 724 -20.60 16.40 36.07
CA GLY A 724 -20.24 17.41 37.07
C GLY A 724 -19.44 16.89 38.26
#